data_AF-A0A933SU91-F1
#
_entry.id   AF-A0A933SU91-F1
#
_cell.length_a   1.000
_cell.length_b   1.000
_cell.length_c   1.000
_cell.angle_alpha   90.00
_cell.angle_beta   90.00
_cell.angle_gamma   90.00
#
_symmetry.space_group_name_H-M   'P 1'
#
loop_
_entity.id
_entity.type
_entity.pdbx_description
1 polymer ?
#
loop_
_entity_poly.entity_id
_entity_poly.type
_entity_poly.pdbx_seq_one_letter_code
_entity_poly.pdbx_strand_id
1 'polypeptide(L)'
;MDKKDNHPVTLRVKEALSKDAGRAIARIDPEDIKRIGAEVGEIIEITGKRQTPAKVMPCYAEERGKGIIQIDGITRENAQVGIDEKVMIQKVQTRPAGKITLMPLSVSGLLQKDKDIKYIGSLIEGLPLTTGDRVRASLFGSRACDFKVVDTIPNGIVLIEPTTLIRMKTKGAQEIKDTRVSYEDIGGLQTQIQRIREMIELPLKYPEVFERLGIDAPKGVFLYGPPGCGKTLIARAVANETEAYFTHISGPEIMGKFYGESEARLRNVFEDAQRHAPAIIFIDEIDSIAPKREEMGGEKQVERRVVAQLLSLMDGLESRGEVIVIGATNIPNVIDPALRRPGRFDREISIPIPDRNGRLEILQIHTRGMPLSEDARPVRNGISNGVNLEKLADITHGFVGADIGALAREAAMSALRKILPEIDFEMADIPYETLMELQVTMDDFLEAMKEVEPSAIREFFVEVPDVKWDDVGGLDDIKEELKEAIEWPLKHSAIFKKANTNPPKGILIYGAPGTGKTLLAKAVANESGVNFISVKGPSLISKYVGESERGIREVFKKAKQASPTILFFDEIDSLVPKRGSGGSDSQVTERVISQFLTEMDGIEELKGVVVLAATNRLDLVDPALLRSGRFDLLLELPRPDKTIRLEIFKIHTKNKPLDKDVDLQELAGRTENKVGSDIEFICRKASMLAIREFLSHNSEFKIQNSKFKITMRHFEEALKASERSD
;
A
#
# COMPACT_ATOMS: atom_id res chain seq x y z
N MET A 1 -36.11 17.16 38.01
CA MET A 1 -36.72 16.29 36.98
C MET A 1 -36.49 17.01 35.65
N ASP A 2 -35.25 17.04 35.18
CA ASP A 2 -34.90 17.75 33.94
C ASP A 2 -34.86 16.71 32.83
N LYS A 3 -35.89 16.72 31.98
CA LYS A 3 -35.82 16.07 30.67
C LYS A 3 -34.74 16.81 29.88
N LYS A 4 -33.51 16.30 29.88
CA LYS A 4 -32.53 16.66 28.85
C LYS A 4 -33.15 16.24 27.52
N ASP A 5 -33.57 17.21 26.73
CA ASP A 5 -34.11 16.97 25.40
C ASP A 5 -33.02 16.32 24.53
N ASN A 6 -33.09 15.00 24.36
CA ASN A 6 -32.33 14.26 23.35
C ASN A 6 -32.80 14.73 21.98
N HIS A 7 -32.15 15.76 21.44
CA HIS A 7 -32.42 16.19 20.08
C HIS A 7 -31.74 15.21 19.12
N PRO A 8 -32.50 14.59 18.19
CA PRO A 8 -31.90 13.76 17.16
C PRO A 8 -31.02 14.64 16.28
N VAL A 9 -29.77 14.22 16.09
CA VAL A 9 -28.82 14.92 15.22
C VAL A 9 -28.77 14.19 13.89
N THR A 10 -28.76 14.93 12.78
CA THR A 10 -28.59 14.35 11.45
C THR A 10 -27.13 14.47 11.04
N LEU A 11 -26.46 13.35 10.80
CA LEU A 11 -25.07 13.30 10.34
C LEU A 11 -24.98 12.57 9.00
N ARG A 12 -23.92 12.88 8.25
CA ARG A 12 -23.62 12.20 6.98
C ARG A 12 -22.71 11.00 7.21
N VAL A 13 -23.07 9.85 6.64
CA VAL A 13 -22.31 8.60 6.76
C VAL A 13 -20.99 8.68 5.98
N LYS A 14 -19.90 8.32 6.65
CA LYS A 14 -18.56 8.14 6.07
C LYS A 14 -18.01 6.77 6.46
N GLU A 15 -17.06 6.27 5.69
CA GLU A 15 -16.35 5.02 5.97
C GLU A 15 -15.62 5.04 7.32
N ALA A 16 -15.65 3.89 8.00
CA ALA A 16 -14.88 3.68 9.22
C ALA A 16 -13.41 3.39 8.89
N LEU A 17 -12.54 3.54 9.89
CA LEU A 17 -11.16 3.10 9.77
C LEU A 17 -11.10 1.57 9.76
N SER A 18 -10.16 0.99 9.04
CA SER A 18 -9.99 -0.47 8.93
C SER A 18 -9.85 -1.17 10.29
N LYS A 19 -9.40 -0.48 11.36
CA LYS A 19 -9.32 -1.02 12.72
C LYS A 19 -10.66 -1.07 13.49
N ASP A 20 -11.65 -0.28 13.09
CA ASP A 20 -12.93 -0.14 13.81
C ASP A 20 -14.01 -1.08 13.24
N ALA A 21 -13.84 -1.62 12.03
CA ALA A 21 -14.81 -2.53 11.43
C ALA A 21 -15.03 -3.84 12.22
N GLY A 22 -16.28 -4.30 12.24
CA GLY A 22 -16.73 -5.46 13.02
C GLY A 22 -16.96 -5.19 14.51
N ARG A 23 -16.70 -3.97 15.00
CA ARG A 23 -16.83 -3.62 16.44
C ARG A 23 -18.08 -2.80 16.76
N ALA A 24 -18.93 -2.52 15.77
CA ALA A 24 -20.12 -1.66 15.90
C ALA A 24 -19.80 -0.30 16.54
N ILE A 25 -18.67 0.32 16.13
CA ILE A 25 -18.23 1.64 16.62
C ILE A 25 -18.71 2.72 15.64
N ALA A 26 -19.33 3.77 16.17
CA ALA A 26 -19.67 4.98 15.46
C ALA A 26 -18.78 6.13 15.94
N ARG A 27 -17.88 6.64 15.07
CA ARG A 27 -17.08 7.83 15.40
C ARG A 27 -17.79 9.10 14.98
N ILE A 28 -17.99 10.01 15.93
CA ILE A 28 -18.66 11.29 15.74
C ILE A 28 -17.88 12.42 16.43
N ASP A 29 -18.18 13.66 16.05
CA ASP A 29 -17.55 14.85 16.64
C ASP A 29 -17.87 14.96 18.14
N PRO A 30 -16.88 15.21 19.02
CA PRO A 30 -17.13 15.56 20.42
C PRO A 30 -18.21 16.63 20.65
N GLU A 31 -18.39 17.58 19.74
CA GLU A 31 -19.49 18.56 19.81
C GLU A 31 -20.86 17.91 19.58
N ASP A 32 -20.97 17.03 18.58
CA ASP A 32 -22.20 16.32 18.27
C ASP A 32 -22.54 15.28 19.35
N ILE A 33 -21.53 14.63 19.96
CA ILE A 33 -21.70 13.77 21.15
C ILE A 33 -22.41 14.55 22.27
N LYS A 34 -21.94 15.77 22.55
CA LYS A 34 -22.53 16.65 23.56
C LYS A 34 -23.94 17.10 23.19
N ARG A 35 -24.21 17.39 21.91
CA ARG A 35 -25.55 17.79 21.43
C ARG A 35 -26.59 16.68 21.64
N ILE A 36 -26.20 15.42 21.48
CA ILE A 36 -27.07 14.26 21.68
C ILE A 36 -27.21 13.92 23.18
N GLY A 37 -26.39 14.50 24.05
CA GLY A 37 -26.36 14.18 25.48
C GLY A 37 -25.75 12.82 25.79
N ALA A 38 -24.90 12.30 24.90
CA ALA A 38 -24.18 11.05 25.07
C ALA A 38 -22.78 11.27 25.65
N GLU A 39 -22.20 10.23 26.25
CA GLU A 39 -20.80 10.16 26.68
C GLU A 39 -19.99 9.18 25.81
N VAL A 40 -18.67 9.27 25.88
CA VAL A 40 -17.79 8.37 25.13
C VAL A 40 -17.98 6.94 25.62
N GLY A 41 -18.26 6.02 24.70
CA GLY A 41 -18.51 4.62 24.99
C GLY A 41 -19.97 4.26 25.28
N GLU A 42 -20.87 5.24 25.38
CA GLU A 42 -22.31 4.97 25.41
C GLU A 42 -22.84 4.53 24.04
N ILE A 43 -24.03 3.94 24.03
CA ILE A 43 -24.66 3.39 22.83
C ILE A 43 -25.69 4.38 22.29
N ILE A 44 -25.63 4.60 20.98
CA ILE A 44 -26.61 5.37 20.22
C ILE A 44 -27.38 4.46 19.30
N GLU A 45 -28.57 4.89 18.92
CA GLU A 45 -29.35 4.29 17.85
C GLU A 45 -29.18 5.12 16.58
N ILE A 46 -28.78 4.44 15.51
CA ILE A 46 -28.64 5.00 14.17
C ILE A 46 -29.90 4.60 13.40
N THR A 47 -30.65 5.61 12.97
CA THR A 47 -31.87 5.44 12.18
C THR A 47 -31.58 5.80 10.73
N GLY A 48 -31.49 4.77 9.88
CA GLY A 48 -31.51 4.85 8.42
C GLY A 48 -32.87 4.41 7.86
N LYS A 49 -32.90 3.46 6.91
CA LYS A 49 -34.14 2.74 6.54
C LYS A 49 -34.54 1.75 7.63
N ARG A 50 -33.54 1.25 8.36
CA ARG A 50 -33.69 0.41 9.54
C ARG A 50 -32.92 1.03 10.72
N GLN A 51 -33.36 0.70 11.93
CA GLN A 51 -32.72 1.12 13.17
C GLN A 51 -31.69 0.07 13.61
N THR A 52 -30.48 0.53 13.97
CA THR A 52 -29.43 -0.33 14.52
C THR A 52 -28.62 0.43 15.58
N PRO A 53 -28.16 -0.24 16.64
CA PRO A 53 -27.37 0.41 17.67
C PRO A 53 -25.87 0.39 17.37
N ALA A 54 -25.14 1.41 17.84
CA ALA A 54 -23.68 1.47 17.73
C ALA A 54 -23.06 2.19 18.95
N LYS A 55 -21.81 1.86 19.27
CA LYS A 55 -21.05 2.46 20.37
C LYS A 55 -20.37 3.75 19.93
N VAL A 56 -20.61 4.84 20.65
CA VAL A 56 -20.05 6.16 20.33
C VAL A 56 -18.60 6.25 20.72
N MET A 57 -17.77 6.72 19.78
CA MET A 57 -16.38 7.09 20.02
C MET A 57 -16.08 8.47 19.40
N PRO A 58 -15.08 9.21 19.91
CA PRO A 58 -14.69 10.48 19.31
C PRO A 58 -13.98 10.27 17.96
N CYS A 59 -14.23 11.17 17.02
CA CYS A 59 -13.46 11.27 15.77
C CYS A 59 -12.08 11.92 15.98
N TYR A 60 -11.16 11.68 15.05
CA TYR A 60 -9.82 12.28 15.03
C TYR A 60 -9.88 13.76 14.68
N ALA A 61 -8.84 14.51 15.06
CA ALA A 61 -8.80 15.97 14.92
C ALA A 61 -9.06 16.45 13.48
N GLU A 62 -8.62 15.69 12.49
CA GLU A 62 -8.75 16.00 11.05
C GLU A 62 -10.20 15.96 10.52
N GLU A 63 -11.09 15.26 11.22
CA GLU A 63 -12.47 14.99 10.80
C GLU A 63 -13.52 15.76 11.62
N ARG A 64 -13.06 16.62 12.54
CA ARG A 64 -13.95 17.47 13.36
C ARG A 64 -14.56 18.60 12.53
N GLY A 65 -15.77 19.03 12.91
CA GLY A 65 -16.52 20.13 12.31
C GLY A 65 -17.23 19.81 10.99
N LYS A 66 -17.16 18.56 10.51
CA LYS A 66 -17.70 18.17 9.20
C LYS A 66 -19.12 17.57 9.24
N GLY A 67 -19.70 17.39 10.43
CA GLY A 67 -21.05 16.81 10.59
C GLY A 67 -21.17 15.38 10.04
N ILE A 68 -20.15 14.56 10.27
CA ILE A 68 -20.03 13.20 9.75
C ILE A 68 -20.07 12.15 10.86
N ILE A 69 -20.54 10.96 10.50
CA ILE A 69 -20.50 9.75 11.32
C ILE A 69 -19.74 8.67 10.57
N GLN A 70 -18.65 8.17 11.17
CA GLN A 70 -17.89 7.06 10.60
C GLN A 70 -18.40 5.74 11.17
N ILE A 71 -18.98 4.91 10.33
CA ILE A 71 -19.53 3.59 10.69
C ILE A 71 -19.05 2.54 9.69
N ASP A 72 -18.87 1.32 10.19
CA ASP A 72 -18.35 0.21 9.41
C ASP A 72 -19.37 -0.37 8.42
N GLY A 73 -18.89 -1.16 7.46
CA GLY A 73 -19.74 -1.78 6.44
C GLY A 73 -20.88 -2.64 7.02
N ILE A 74 -20.67 -3.29 8.16
CA ILE A 74 -21.69 -4.12 8.82
C ILE A 74 -22.80 -3.26 9.45
N THR A 75 -22.43 -2.19 10.16
CA THR A 75 -23.42 -1.25 10.73
C THR A 75 -24.18 -0.53 9.62
N ARG A 76 -23.52 -0.18 8.50
CA ARG A 76 -24.17 0.36 7.29
C ARG A 76 -25.21 -0.60 6.72
N GLU A 77 -24.87 -1.88 6.58
CA GLU A 77 -25.80 -2.92 6.09
C GLU A 77 -26.98 -3.12 7.06
N ASN A 78 -26.73 -3.11 8.37
CA ASN A 78 -27.76 -3.26 9.40
C ASN A 78 -28.76 -2.09 9.39
N ALA A 79 -28.25 -0.87 9.24
CA ALA A 79 -29.05 0.36 9.12
C ALA A 79 -29.66 0.55 7.71
N GLN A 80 -29.20 -0.24 6.72
CA GLN A 80 -29.54 -0.15 5.29
C GLN A 80 -29.33 1.26 4.72
N VAL A 81 -28.14 1.80 4.95
CA VAL A 81 -27.72 3.14 4.48
C VAL A 81 -26.39 3.06 3.75
N GLY A 82 -26.33 3.79 2.63
CA GLY A 82 -25.12 3.93 1.84
C GLY A 82 -24.18 4.99 2.39
N ILE A 83 -22.96 5.03 1.85
CA ILE A 83 -22.01 6.12 2.12
C ILE A 83 -22.59 7.43 1.57
N ASP A 84 -22.30 8.55 2.27
CA ASP A 84 -22.78 9.91 2.01
C ASP A 84 -24.28 10.15 2.20
N GLU A 85 -25.05 9.14 2.60
CA GLU A 85 -26.44 9.30 3.04
C GLU A 85 -26.51 9.94 4.43
N LYS A 86 -27.68 10.53 4.75
CA LYS A 86 -27.93 11.15 6.05
C LYS A 86 -28.62 10.16 6.97
N VAL A 87 -28.10 10.02 8.18
CA VAL A 87 -28.70 9.22 9.26
C VAL A 87 -29.07 10.10 10.43
N MET A 88 -30.16 9.74 11.11
CA MET A 88 -30.51 10.35 12.38
C MET A 88 -29.94 9.53 13.53
N ILE A 89 -29.31 10.20 14.49
CA ILE A 89 -28.74 9.56 15.67
C ILE A 89 -29.41 10.08 16.94
N GLN A 90 -29.73 9.14 17.83
CA GLN A 90 -30.32 9.44 19.12
C GLN A 90 -29.71 8.56 20.22
N LYS A 91 -29.61 9.11 21.43
CA LYS A 91 -29.18 8.34 22.61
C LYS A 91 -30.30 7.40 23.06
N VAL A 92 -29.94 6.14 23.27
CA VAL A 92 -30.87 5.09 23.74
C VAL A 92 -30.27 4.39 24.96
N GLN A 93 -31.13 4.03 25.92
CA GLN A 93 -30.72 3.19 27.04
C GLN A 93 -30.74 1.73 26.62
N THR A 94 -29.60 1.06 26.78
CA THR A 94 -29.45 -0.36 26.47
C THR A 94 -29.67 -1.22 27.70
N ARG A 95 -30.15 -2.44 27.46
CA ARG A 95 -30.31 -3.46 28.51
C ARG A 95 -29.32 -4.60 28.28
N PRO A 96 -28.83 -5.24 29.35
CA PRO A 96 -28.01 -6.45 29.18
C PRO A 96 -28.85 -7.56 28.54
N ALA A 97 -28.25 -8.26 27.58
CA ALA A 97 -28.90 -9.38 26.92
C ALA A 97 -28.95 -10.60 27.85
N GLY A 98 -30.14 -11.11 28.14
CA GLY A 98 -30.29 -12.36 28.87
C GLY A 98 -30.10 -13.58 27.96
N LYS A 99 -30.71 -13.53 26.77
CA LYS A 99 -30.61 -14.61 25.78
C LYS A 99 -30.66 -14.06 24.35
N ILE A 100 -29.81 -14.60 23.47
CA ILE A 100 -29.74 -14.22 22.06
C ILE A 100 -29.83 -15.48 21.20
N THR A 101 -30.64 -15.43 20.14
CA THR A 101 -30.71 -16.49 19.14
C THR A 101 -30.03 -16.03 17.86
N LEU A 102 -28.92 -16.67 17.50
CA LEU A 102 -28.14 -16.40 16.29
C LEU A 102 -28.40 -17.47 15.23
N MET A 103 -28.38 -17.06 13.97
CA MET A 103 -28.46 -17.95 12.80
C MET A 103 -27.25 -17.72 11.90
N PRO A 104 -26.43 -18.74 11.61
CA PRO A 104 -25.29 -18.60 10.73
C PRO A 104 -25.77 -18.37 9.29
N LEU A 105 -25.21 -17.36 8.63
CA LEU A 105 -25.45 -17.08 7.22
C LEU A 105 -24.52 -17.89 6.31
N SER A 106 -23.31 -18.20 6.82
CA SER A 106 -22.27 -19.02 6.18
C SER A 106 -22.12 -20.36 6.90
N VAL A 107 -22.09 -21.48 6.17
CA VAL A 107 -21.95 -22.81 6.77
C VAL A 107 -20.47 -23.10 7.00
N SER A 108 -20.02 -23.07 8.27
CA SER A 108 -18.79 -23.74 8.68
C SER A 108 -19.18 -24.99 9.46
N GLY A 109 -18.62 -26.16 9.10
CA GLY A 109 -18.90 -27.45 9.76
C GLY A 109 -18.56 -27.51 11.26
N LEU A 110 -17.93 -26.46 11.78
CA LEU A 110 -17.52 -26.28 13.18
C LEU A 110 -18.65 -25.83 14.12
N LEU A 111 -19.90 -25.64 13.65
CA LEU A 111 -20.98 -25.04 14.45
C LEU A 111 -21.85 -26.05 15.22
N GLN A 112 -21.33 -27.24 15.55
CA GLN A 112 -22.13 -28.33 16.13
C GLN A 112 -21.97 -28.54 17.64
N LYS A 113 -20.95 -27.96 18.32
CA LYS A 113 -20.69 -28.23 19.75
C LYS A 113 -21.01 -27.02 20.64
N ASP A 114 -21.52 -27.28 21.85
CA ASP A 114 -21.82 -26.25 22.86
C ASP A 114 -20.60 -25.39 23.28
N LYS A 115 -19.38 -25.91 23.07
CA LYS A 115 -18.13 -25.19 23.37
C LYS A 115 -17.84 -24.06 22.36
N ASP A 116 -18.20 -24.23 21.09
CA ASP A 116 -18.00 -23.22 20.04
C ASP A 116 -18.92 -22.00 20.25
N ILE A 117 -20.09 -22.22 20.85
CA ILE A 117 -21.06 -21.17 21.19
C ILE A 117 -20.49 -20.20 22.24
N LYS A 118 -19.75 -20.72 23.24
CA LYS A 118 -19.09 -19.89 24.24
C LYS A 118 -17.96 -19.06 23.64
N TYR A 119 -17.17 -19.65 22.74
CA TYR A 119 -16.10 -18.95 22.04
C TYR A 119 -16.63 -17.80 21.18
N ILE A 120 -17.65 -18.08 20.37
CA ILE A 120 -18.34 -17.05 19.58
C ILE A 120 -18.82 -15.93 20.51
N GLY A 121 -19.41 -16.28 21.65
CA GLY A 121 -19.83 -15.34 22.69
C GLY A 121 -18.74 -14.40 23.19
N SER A 122 -17.53 -14.92 23.45
CA SER A 122 -16.39 -14.06 23.84
C SER A 122 -15.93 -13.11 22.74
N LEU A 123 -16.07 -13.50 21.46
CA LEU A 123 -15.66 -12.66 20.33
C LEU A 123 -16.65 -11.52 20.04
N ILE A 124 -17.93 -11.73 20.36
CA ILE A 124 -19.01 -10.74 20.15
C ILE A 124 -19.37 -9.98 21.43
N GLU A 125 -18.61 -10.18 22.50
CA GLU A 125 -18.84 -9.52 23.79
C GLU A 125 -18.75 -7.99 23.66
N GLY A 126 -19.64 -7.27 24.34
CA GLY A 126 -19.67 -5.81 24.32
C GLY A 126 -20.23 -5.19 23.03
N LEU A 127 -20.71 -6.01 22.07
CA LEU A 127 -21.41 -5.52 20.89
C LEU A 127 -22.88 -5.20 21.22
N PRO A 128 -23.35 -3.99 20.90
CA PRO A 128 -24.78 -3.70 20.90
C PRO A 128 -25.45 -4.28 19.65
N LEU A 129 -26.67 -4.79 19.80
CA LEU A 129 -27.41 -5.37 18.68
C LEU A 129 -28.92 -5.28 18.86
N THR A 130 -29.63 -5.37 17.74
CA THR A 130 -31.09 -5.56 17.73
C THR A 130 -31.52 -6.76 16.87
N THR A 131 -32.78 -7.15 17.00
CA THR A 131 -33.36 -8.26 16.23
C THR A 131 -33.27 -7.98 14.73
N GLY A 132 -32.68 -8.91 13.99
CA GLY A 132 -32.45 -8.86 12.54
C GLY A 132 -31.06 -8.38 12.12
N ASP A 133 -30.22 -7.93 13.06
CA ASP A 133 -28.87 -7.42 12.75
C ASP A 133 -27.94 -8.54 12.31
N ARG A 134 -26.97 -8.18 11.47
CA ARG A 134 -25.85 -9.02 11.09
C ARG A 134 -24.69 -8.73 12.03
N VAL A 135 -24.09 -9.78 12.57
CA VAL A 135 -22.91 -9.73 13.43
C VAL A 135 -21.84 -10.62 12.83
N ARG A 136 -20.61 -10.13 12.77
CA ARG A 136 -19.45 -10.89 12.28
C ARG A 136 -18.60 -11.32 13.46
N ALA A 137 -18.34 -12.62 13.57
CA ALA A 137 -17.32 -13.13 14.47
C ALA A 137 -16.13 -13.61 13.63
N SER A 138 -14.95 -13.05 13.91
CA SER A 138 -13.69 -13.49 13.31
C SER A 138 -13.23 -14.75 14.03
N LEU A 139 -13.52 -15.93 13.47
CA LEU A 139 -13.02 -17.20 13.99
C LEU A 139 -11.55 -17.39 13.61
N PHE A 140 -10.90 -18.37 14.24
CA PHE A 140 -9.52 -18.75 13.93
C PHE A 140 -9.30 -18.97 12.42
N GLY A 141 -8.14 -18.54 11.91
CA GLY A 141 -7.70 -18.81 10.54
C GLY A 141 -8.30 -17.88 9.47
N SER A 142 -8.57 -16.62 9.81
CA SER A 142 -9.08 -15.60 8.86
C SER A 142 -10.49 -15.86 8.31
N ARG A 143 -11.24 -16.80 8.91
CA ARG A 143 -12.62 -17.10 8.51
C ARG A 143 -13.57 -16.26 9.35
N ALA A 144 -14.09 -15.19 8.76
CA ALA A 144 -15.23 -14.47 9.32
C ALA A 144 -16.50 -15.31 9.14
N CYS A 145 -17.22 -15.56 10.22
CA CYS A 145 -18.58 -16.10 10.17
C CYS A 145 -19.57 -15.00 10.47
N ASP A 146 -20.53 -14.85 9.56
CA ASP A 146 -21.59 -13.88 9.70
C ASP A 146 -22.84 -14.56 10.25
N PHE A 147 -23.42 -13.95 11.28
CA PHE A 147 -24.61 -14.41 11.97
C PHE A 147 -25.71 -13.37 11.82
N LYS A 148 -26.93 -13.82 11.62
CA LYS A 148 -28.14 -12.99 11.72
C LYS A 148 -28.77 -13.20 13.09
N VAL A 149 -29.02 -12.11 13.80
CA VAL A 149 -29.77 -12.11 15.06
C VAL A 149 -31.23 -12.38 14.72
N VAL A 150 -31.78 -13.49 15.21
CA VAL A 150 -33.19 -13.84 14.97
C VAL A 150 -34.07 -13.30 16.08
N ASP A 151 -33.60 -13.40 17.33
CA ASP A 151 -34.39 -13.08 18.51
C ASP A 151 -33.48 -12.67 19.68
N THR A 152 -33.98 -11.77 20.53
CA THR A 152 -33.25 -11.21 21.69
C THR A 152 -34.18 -11.09 22.88
N ILE A 153 -33.73 -11.50 24.06
CA ILE A 153 -34.48 -11.37 25.32
C ILE A 153 -33.64 -10.50 26.27
N PRO A 154 -34.13 -9.32 26.71
CA PRO A 154 -35.41 -8.68 26.36
C PRO A 154 -35.46 -8.16 24.90
N ASN A 155 -36.67 -7.95 24.37
CA ASN A 155 -36.86 -7.36 23.03
C ASN A 155 -36.35 -5.91 23.00
N GLY A 156 -35.69 -5.53 21.91
CA GLY A 156 -35.20 -4.17 21.67
C GLY A 156 -33.69 -4.13 21.43
N ILE A 157 -33.06 -3.03 21.81
CA ILE A 157 -31.60 -2.88 21.75
C ILE A 157 -30.99 -3.49 23.02
N VAL A 158 -30.11 -4.47 22.82
CA VAL A 158 -29.43 -5.18 23.90
C VAL A 158 -27.91 -5.15 23.75
N LEU A 159 -27.20 -5.24 24.86
CA LEU A 159 -25.75 -5.35 24.92
C LEU A 159 -25.36 -6.78 25.30
N ILE A 160 -24.40 -7.37 24.57
CA ILE A 160 -23.86 -8.68 24.91
C ILE A 160 -22.94 -8.55 26.12
N GLU A 161 -23.21 -9.31 27.17
CA GLU A 161 -22.38 -9.44 28.37
C GLU A 161 -21.88 -10.90 28.52
N PRO A 162 -20.83 -11.17 29.32
CA PRO A 162 -20.36 -12.53 29.59
C PRO A 162 -21.43 -13.52 30.08
N THR A 163 -22.48 -13.00 30.71
CA THR A 163 -23.60 -13.79 31.26
C THR A 163 -24.69 -14.11 30.24
N THR A 164 -24.63 -13.58 29.02
CA THR A 164 -25.66 -13.75 27.99
C THR A 164 -25.68 -15.20 27.46
N LEU A 165 -26.86 -15.82 27.44
CA LEU A 165 -27.04 -17.15 26.87
C LEU A 165 -27.24 -17.10 25.35
N ILE A 166 -26.29 -17.63 24.58
CA ILE A 166 -26.37 -17.68 23.12
C ILE A 166 -26.95 -19.02 22.67
N ARG A 167 -27.92 -18.98 21.75
CA ARG A 167 -28.52 -20.17 21.12
C ARG A 167 -28.34 -20.09 19.61
N MET A 168 -27.85 -21.17 19.02
CA MET A 168 -27.72 -21.28 17.57
C MET A 168 -28.96 -21.96 16.96
N LYS A 169 -29.51 -21.36 15.89
CA LYS A 169 -30.46 -22.02 15.00
C LYS A 169 -29.72 -22.50 13.74
N THR A 170 -29.91 -23.76 13.36
CA THR A 170 -29.41 -24.30 12.09
C THR A 170 -30.25 -23.80 10.92
N LYS A 171 -29.59 -23.42 9.83
CA LYS A 171 -30.22 -22.95 8.59
C LYS A 171 -30.79 -24.16 7.82
N GLY A 172 -31.98 -24.03 7.25
CA GLY A 172 -32.37 -24.81 6.06
C GLY A 172 -31.57 -24.30 4.86
N ALA A 173 -31.18 -25.20 3.95
CA ALA A 173 -30.34 -24.89 2.79
C ALA A 173 -30.91 -23.72 1.96
N GLN A 174 -30.32 -22.54 2.11
CA GLN A 174 -30.50 -21.42 1.18
C GLN A 174 -29.12 -20.90 0.79
N GLU A 175 -28.97 -20.66 -0.50
CA GLU A 175 -27.75 -20.33 -1.23
C GLU A 175 -26.86 -19.34 -0.48
N ILE A 176 -25.58 -19.69 -0.44
CA ILE A 176 -24.50 -18.95 0.17
C ILE A 176 -24.29 -17.70 -0.68
N LYS A 177 -24.64 -16.51 -0.15
CA LYS A 177 -24.11 -15.27 -0.71
C LYS A 177 -22.66 -15.16 -0.26
N ASP A 178 -21.74 -15.10 -1.21
CA ASP A 178 -20.31 -14.86 -1.00
C ASP A 178 -20.08 -13.73 0.00
N THR A 179 -18.98 -13.83 0.76
CA THR A 179 -18.53 -12.82 1.72
C THR A 179 -18.47 -11.46 1.01
N ARG A 180 -19.39 -10.55 1.37
CA ARG A 180 -19.45 -9.21 0.79
C ARG A 180 -18.21 -8.43 1.24
N VAL A 181 -17.45 -7.96 0.26
CA VAL A 181 -16.25 -7.12 0.42
C VAL A 181 -16.71 -5.65 0.44
N SER A 182 -16.20 -4.88 1.39
CA SER A 182 -16.45 -3.43 1.53
C SER A 182 -15.20 -2.62 1.21
N TYR A 183 -15.32 -1.29 1.09
CA TYR A 183 -14.14 -0.43 0.88
C TYR A 183 -13.13 -0.50 2.03
N GLU A 184 -13.58 -0.82 3.24
CA GLU A 184 -12.75 -0.93 4.45
C GLU A 184 -11.82 -2.17 4.42
N ASP A 185 -12.15 -3.14 3.57
CA ASP A 185 -11.36 -4.34 3.30
C ASP A 185 -10.29 -4.11 2.22
N ILE A 186 -10.16 -2.88 1.70
CA ILE A 186 -9.15 -2.49 0.70
C ILE A 186 -8.21 -1.46 1.32
N GLY A 187 -6.94 -1.82 1.51
CA GLY A 187 -5.92 -0.93 2.06
C GLY A 187 -5.10 -0.21 0.99
N GLY A 188 -4.64 1.00 1.30
CA GLY A 188 -3.61 1.74 0.55
C GLY A 188 -4.04 2.42 -0.76
N LEU A 189 -5.30 2.30 -1.16
CA LEU A 189 -5.80 2.78 -2.47
C LEU A 189 -6.87 3.86 -2.35
N GLN A 190 -6.83 4.67 -1.28
CA GLN A 190 -7.86 5.68 -0.97
C GLN A 190 -8.11 6.65 -2.14
N THR A 191 -7.04 7.15 -2.78
CA THR A 191 -7.18 8.10 -3.91
C THR A 191 -7.82 7.46 -5.14
N GLN A 192 -7.51 6.20 -5.41
CA GLN A 192 -8.05 5.42 -6.52
C GLN A 192 -9.51 5.07 -6.24
N ILE A 193 -9.83 4.64 -5.02
CA ILE A 193 -11.20 4.36 -4.57
C ILE A 193 -12.06 5.61 -4.72
N GLN A 194 -11.59 6.79 -4.28
CA GLN A 194 -12.34 8.04 -4.43
C GLN A 194 -12.68 8.32 -5.90
N ARG A 195 -11.72 8.19 -6.81
CA ARG A 195 -11.96 8.37 -8.26
C ARG A 195 -12.97 7.38 -8.81
N ILE A 196 -12.92 6.12 -8.37
CA ILE A 196 -13.87 5.09 -8.78
C ILE A 196 -15.28 5.40 -8.25
N ARG A 197 -15.38 5.88 -7.01
CA ARG A 197 -16.66 6.30 -6.41
C ARG A 197 -17.28 7.46 -7.20
N GLU A 198 -16.49 8.45 -7.57
CA GLU A 198 -16.96 9.57 -8.41
C GLU A 198 -17.44 9.12 -9.80
N MET A 199 -16.78 8.12 -10.39
CA MET A 199 -17.10 7.64 -11.74
C MET A 199 -18.24 6.62 -11.79
N ILE A 200 -18.44 5.82 -10.73
CA ILE A 200 -19.40 4.70 -10.73
C ILE A 200 -20.55 4.94 -9.77
N GLU A 201 -20.27 5.43 -8.55
CA GLU A 201 -21.29 5.61 -7.51
C GLU A 201 -22.20 6.81 -7.81
N LEU A 202 -21.63 7.93 -8.28
CA LEU A 202 -22.39 9.15 -8.56
C LEU A 202 -23.42 8.96 -9.70
N PRO A 203 -23.08 8.38 -10.86
CA PRO A 203 -24.07 8.14 -11.91
C PRO A 203 -25.21 7.22 -11.48
N LEU A 204 -24.89 6.16 -10.70
CA LEU A 204 -25.88 5.19 -10.26
C LEU A 204 -26.81 5.74 -9.17
N LYS A 205 -26.29 6.56 -8.25
CA LYS A 205 -27.09 7.13 -7.14
C LYS A 205 -27.82 8.41 -7.52
N TYR A 206 -27.23 9.27 -8.35
CA TYR A 206 -27.74 10.61 -8.65
C TYR A 206 -27.75 10.92 -10.16
N PRO A 207 -28.52 10.16 -10.98
CA PRO A 207 -28.58 10.36 -12.43
C PRO A 207 -29.06 11.77 -12.83
N GLU A 208 -29.96 12.37 -12.03
CA GLU A 208 -30.51 13.72 -12.25
C GLU A 208 -29.42 14.81 -12.35
N VAL A 209 -28.29 14.61 -11.66
CA VAL A 209 -27.17 15.57 -11.69
C VAL A 209 -26.53 15.59 -13.08
N PHE A 210 -26.38 14.42 -13.70
CA PHE A 210 -25.81 14.28 -15.04
C PHE A 210 -26.76 14.81 -16.11
N GLU A 211 -28.06 14.53 -15.98
CA GLU A 211 -29.09 15.06 -16.87
C GLU A 211 -29.14 16.59 -16.84
N ARG A 212 -29.09 17.19 -15.65
CA ARG A 212 -29.13 18.65 -15.49
C ARG A 212 -27.86 19.32 -16.01
N LEU A 213 -26.71 18.68 -15.87
CA LEU A 213 -25.43 19.16 -16.39
C LEU A 213 -25.27 18.92 -17.90
N GLY A 214 -26.13 18.07 -18.49
CA GLY A 214 -26.06 17.72 -19.91
C GLY A 214 -24.81 16.93 -20.27
N ILE A 215 -24.27 16.15 -19.32
CA ILE A 215 -23.07 15.32 -19.50
C ILE A 215 -23.47 13.84 -19.47
N ASP A 216 -22.85 13.04 -20.33
CA ASP A 216 -23.04 11.59 -20.31
C ASP A 216 -22.26 10.97 -19.15
N ALA A 217 -22.84 9.95 -18.52
CA ALA A 217 -22.15 9.12 -17.56
C ALA A 217 -21.03 8.30 -18.26
N PRO A 218 -19.89 8.04 -17.59
CA PRO A 218 -18.83 7.22 -18.17
C PRO A 218 -19.33 5.80 -18.41
N LYS A 219 -19.14 5.27 -19.63
CA LYS A 219 -19.61 3.92 -19.98
C LYS A 219 -18.67 2.82 -19.46
N GLY A 220 -17.38 3.15 -19.36
CA GLY A 220 -16.39 2.18 -18.93
C GLY A 220 -15.21 2.78 -18.17
N VAL A 221 -14.76 2.02 -17.17
CA VAL A 221 -13.58 2.31 -16.35
C VAL A 221 -12.54 1.24 -16.61
N PHE A 222 -11.30 1.65 -16.86
CA PHE A 222 -10.20 0.77 -17.18
C PHE A 222 -9.14 0.80 -16.09
N LEU A 223 -8.96 -0.32 -15.40
CA LEU A 223 -8.03 -0.50 -14.29
C LEU A 223 -6.75 -1.19 -14.79
N TYR A 224 -5.59 -0.55 -14.60
CA TYR A 224 -4.30 -1.16 -14.96
C TYR A 224 -3.27 -1.03 -13.84
N GLY A 225 -2.27 -1.92 -13.82
CA GLY A 225 -1.24 -1.95 -12.78
C GLY A 225 -0.61 -3.33 -12.62
N PRO A 226 0.31 -3.54 -11.67
CA PRO A 226 0.89 -4.85 -11.43
C PRO A 226 -0.16 -5.89 -10.96
N PRO A 227 0.08 -7.19 -11.19
CA PRO A 227 -0.78 -8.24 -10.65
C PRO A 227 -0.74 -8.22 -9.11
N GLY A 228 -1.82 -8.70 -8.48
CA GLY A 228 -1.87 -8.82 -7.01
C GLY A 228 -2.12 -7.53 -6.23
N CYS A 229 -2.41 -6.40 -6.90
CA CYS A 229 -2.77 -5.13 -6.23
C CYS A 229 -4.28 -5.00 -5.93
N GLY A 230 -5.08 -6.04 -6.15
CA GLY A 230 -6.49 -6.07 -5.73
C GLY A 230 -7.51 -5.46 -6.71
N LYS A 231 -7.25 -5.45 -8.03
CA LYS A 231 -8.18 -4.88 -9.03
C LYS A 231 -9.58 -5.53 -8.98
N THR A 232 -9.60 -6.86 -8.90
CA THR A 232 -10.83 -7.66 -8.76
C THR A 232 -11.54 -7.37 -7.43
N LEU A 233 -10.78 -7.13 -6.34
CA LEU A 233 -11.34 -6.78 -5.03
C LEU A 233 -12.02 -5.41 -5.06
N ILE A 234 -11.41 -4.42 -5.73
CA ILE A 234 -11.99 -3.09 -5.88
C ILE A 234 -13.32 -3.15 -6.64
N ALA A 235 -13.37 -3.85 -7.77
CA ALA A 235 -14.60 -3.98 -8.54
C ALA A 235 -15.73 -4.65 -7.74
N ARG A 236 -15.41 -5.70 -6.98
CA ARG A 236 -16.36 -6.38 -6.09
C ARG A 236 -16.85 -5.47 -4.95
N ALA A 237 -15.96 -4.68 -4.35
CA ALA A 237 -16.32 -3.75 -3.28
C ALA A 237 -17.25 -2.65 -3.78
N VAL A 238 -16.97 -2.08 -4.95
CA VAL A 238 -17.81 -1.05 -5.57
C VAL A 238 -19.22 -1.58 -5.83
N ALA A 239 -19.33 -2.77 -6.42
CA ALA A 239 -20.64 -3.35 -6.71
C ALA A 239 -21.46 -3.68 -5.46
N ASN A 240 -20.81 -4.11 -4.38
CA ASN A 240 -21.49 -4.34 -3.10
C ASN A 240 -22.00 -3.04 -2.48
N GLU A 241 -21.24 -1.94 -2.55
CA GLU A 241 -21.60 -0.65 -1.96
C GLU A 241 -22.64 0.12 -2.78
N THR A 242 -22.68 -0.09 -4.10
CA THR A 242 -23.74 0.46 -4.96
C THR A 242 -24.99 -0.41 -5.00
N GLU A 243 -25.01 -1.57 -4.32
CA GLU A 243 -26.07 -2.59 -4.43
C GLU A 243 -26.40 -2.98 -5.88
N ALA A 244 -25.42 -2.89 -6.78
CA ALA A 244 -25.61 -3.16 -8.21
C ALA A 244 -25.45 -4.65 -8.52
N TYR A 245 -26.13 -5.15 -9.54
CA TYR A 245 -25.93 -6.52 -10.01
C TYR A 245 -24.50 -6.68 -10.56
N PHE A 246 -23.73 -7.62 -10.02
CA PHE A 246 -22.32 -7.80 -10.37
C PHE A 246 -22.12 -9.04 -11.22
N THR A 247 -21.64 -8.85 -12.46
CA THR A 247 -21.26 -9.94 -13.35
C THR A 247 -19.76 -9.95 -13.57
N HIS A 248 -19.11 -11.03 -13.15
CA HIS A 248 -17.67 -11.24 -13.32
C HIS A 248 -17.39 -12.10 -14.55
N ILE A 249 -16.51 -11.63 -15.43
CA ILE A 249 -15.99 -12.35 -16.58
C ILE A 249 -14.47 -12.39 -16.49
N SER A 250 -13.88 -13.58 -16.59
CA SER A 250 -12.43 -13.71 -16.80
C SER A 250 -12.16 -13.85 -18.30
N GLY A 251 -11.21 -13.08 -18.84
CA GLY A 251 -10.91 -13.05 -20.28
C GLY A 251 -10.65 -14.44 -20.89
N PRO A 252 -9.82 -15.31 -20.28
CA PRO A 252 -9.62 -16.68 -20.75
C PRO A 252 -10.89 -17.54 -20.78
N GLU A 253 -11.86 -17.30 -19.89
CA GLU A 253 -13.10 -18.09 -19.86
C GLU A 253 -13.97 -17.84 -21.09
N ILE A 254 -13.87 -16.67 -21.71
CA ILE A 254 -14.62 -16.32 -22.92
C ILE A 254 -14.06 -17.04 -24.14
N MET A 255 -12.77 -17.39 -24.15
CA MET A 255 -12.12 -18.03 -25.30
C MET A 255 -12.52 -19.51 -25.41
N GLY A 256 -13.50 -19.78 -26.27
CA GLY A 256 -13.97 -21.12 -26.59
C GLY A 256 -13.20 -21.74 -27.75
N LYS A 257 -13.21 -23.07 -27.84
CA LYS A 257 -12.64 -23.80 -28.98
C LYS A 257 -13.56 -23.75 -30.22
N PHE A 258 -14.85 -23.48 -30.03
CA PHE A 258 -15.85 -23.54 -31.10
C PHE A 258 -16.16 -22.15 -31.67
N TYR A 259 -16.41 -22.11 -32.97
CA TYR A 259 -16.66 -20.88 -33.72
C TYR A 259 -17.95 -20.18 -33.24
N GLY A 260 -17.85 -18.89 -32.89
CA GLY A 260 -19.02 -18.07 -32.52
C GLY A 260 -19.52 -18.22 -31.07
N GLU A 261 -19.03 -19.23 -30.34
CA GLU A 261 -19.39 -19.45 -28.93
C GLU A 261 -18.95 -18.28 -28.04
N SER A 262 -17.73 -17.78 -28.23
CA SER A 262 -17.18 -16.62 -27.50
C SER A 262 -18.00 -15.35 -27.72
N GLU A 263 -18.48 -15.12 -28.95
CA GLU A 263 -19.29 -13.95 -29.31
C GLU A 263 -20.68 -14.02 -28.68
N ALA A 264 -21.31 -15.20 -28.73
CA ALA A 264 -22.62 -15.44 -28.11
C ALA A 264 -22.55 -15.32 -26.59
N ARG A 265 -21.48 -15.84 -25.97
CA ARG A 265 -21.28 -15.75 -24.51
C ARG A 265 -21.14 -14.31 -24.05
N LEU A 266 -20.34 -13.49 -24.75
CA LEU A 266 -20.23 -12.06 -24.45
C LEU A 266 -21.59 -11.35 -24.58
N ARG A 267 -22.33 -11.64 -25.65
CA ARG A 267 -23.66 -11.04 -25.86
C ARG A 267 -24.63 -11.40 -24.73
N ASN A 268 -24.70 -12.67 -24.35
CA ASN A 268 -25.58 -13.13 -23.27
C ASN A 268 -25.26 -12.45 -21.94
N VAL A 269 -23.98 -12.20 -21.64
CA VAL A 269 -23.59 -11.50 -20.41
C VAL A 269 -24.05 -10.04 -20.41
N PHE A 270 -23.88 -9.32 -21.53
CA PHE A 270 -24.33 -7.94 -21.64
C PHE A 270 -25.86 -7.84 -21.58
N GLU A 271 -26.58 -8.76 -22.23
CA GLU A 271 -28.05 -8.82 -22.16
C GLU A 271 -28.55 -9.15 -20.74
N ASP A 272 -27.89 -10.07 -20.03
CA ASP A 272 -28.24 -10.41 -18.65
C ASP A 272 -28.02 -9.22 -17.70
N ALA A 273 -26.90 -8.50 -17.85
CA ALA A 273 -26.62 -7.31 -17.07
C ALA A 273 -27.64 -6.18 -17.34
N GLN A 274 -28.05 -5.98 -18.59
CA GLN A 274 -29.06 -4.98 -18.95
C GLN A 274 -30.45 -5.32 -18.38
N ARG A 275 -30.80 -6.61 -18.27
CA ARG A 275 -32.07 -7.03 -17.63
C ARG A 275 -32.09 -6.80 -16.11
N HIS A 276 -30.93 -6.84 -15.46
CA HIS A 276 -30.77 -6.66 -14.02
C HIS A 276 -30.22 -5.28 -13.64
N ALA A 277 -30.36 -4.29 -14.53
CA ALA A 277 -29.92 -2.91 -14.29
C ALA A 277 -30.55 -2.33 -13.00
N PRO A 278 -29.78 -1.61 -12.14
CA PRO A 278 -28.39 -1.18 -12.32
C PRO A 278 -27.36 -2.33 -12.15
N ALA A 279 -26.40 -2.42 -13.08
CA ALA A 279 -25.43 -3.52 -13.14
C ALA A 279 -23.99 -3.10 -13.44
N ILE A 280 -23.03 -3.86 -12.94
CA ILE A 280 -21.59 -3.69 -13.18
C ILE A 280 -21.05 -4.96 -13.84
N ILE A 281 -20.49 -4.81 -15.05
CA ILE A 281 -19.79 -5.88 -15.76
C ILE A 281 -18.30 -5.72 -15.51
N PHE A 282 -17.69 -6.68 -14.81
CA PHE A 282 -16.25 -6.70 -14.59
C PHE A 282 -15.58 -7.71 -15.52
N ILE A 283 -14.67 -7.25 -16.37
CA ILE A 283 -13.87 -8.05 -17.29
C ILE A 283 -12.43 -8.05 -16.80
N ASP A 284 -12.01 -9.16 -16.19
CA ASP A 284 -10.62 -9.37 -15.78
C ASP A 284 -9.78 -9.90 -16.94
N GLU A 285 -8.48 -9.62 -16.92
CA GLU A 285 -7.51 -10.02 -17.95
C GLU A 285 -8.00 -9.68 -19.37
N ILE A 286 -8.50 -8.47 -19.57
CA ILE A 286 -9.06 -8.02 -20.85
C ILE A 286 -8.03 -8.05 -22.00
N ASP A 287 -6.74 -8.04 -21.68
CA ASP A 287 -5.63 -8.24 -22.62
C ASP A 287 -5.67 -9.61 -23.31
N SER A 288 -6.26 -10.64 -22.70
CA SER A 288 -6.46 -11.94 -23.33
C SER A 288 -7.52 -11.92 -24.44
N ILE A 289 -8.56 -11.08 -24.30
CA ILE A 289 -9.66 -10.97 -25.28
C ILE A 289 -9.47 -9.83 -26.27
N ALA A 290 -8.66 -8.83 -25.92
CA ALA A 290 -8.46 -7.65 -26.75
C ALA A 290 -7.01 -7.20 -26.96
N PRO A 291 -6.14 -8.07 -27.50
CA PRO A 291 -4.81 -7.67 -27.92
C PRO A 291 -4.83 -6.72 -29.13
N LYS A 292 -3.68 -6.10 -29.45
CA LYS A 292 -3.50 -5.26 -30.64
C LYS A 292 -3.68 -6.03 -31.94
N ARG A 293 -4.43 -5.45 -32.89
CA ARG A 293 -4.70 -6.05 -34.21
C ARG A 293 -3.44 -6.30 -35.05
N GLU A 294 -2.42 -5.45 -34.89
CA GLU A 294 -1.14 -5.54 -35.61
C GLU A 294 -0.30 -6.74 -35.16
N GLU A 295 -0.40 -7.13 -33.88
CA GLU A 295 0.30 -8.30 -33.31
C GLU A 295 -0.47 -9.61 -33.55
N MET A 296 -1.73 -9.54 -33.96
CA MET A 296 -2.54 -10.70 -34.33
C MET A 296 -2.18 -11.17 -35.74
N GLY A 297 -1.34 -12.21 -35.86
CA GLY A 297 -1.10 -12.91 -37.13
C GLY A 297 -2.36 -13.49 -37.77
N GLY A 298 -2.24 -14.06 -38.97
CA GLY A 298 -3.38 -14.58 -39.76
C GLY A 298 -4.21 -15.68 -39.07
N GLU A 299 -3.65 -16.37 -38.08
CA GLU A 299 -4.30 -17.47 -37.34
C GLU A 299 -5.26 -16.98 -36.23
N LYS A 300 -5.14 -15.71 -35.81
CA LYS A 300 -5.90 -15.13 -34.68
C LYS A 300 -7.22 -14.44 -35.10
N GLN A 301 -7.92 -15.00 -36.10
CA GLN A 301 -9.18 -14.44 -36.59
C GLN A 301 -10.31 -14.48 -35.56
N VAL A 302 -10.28 -15.42 -34.61
CA VAL A 302 -11.28 -15.51 -33.53
C VAL A 302 -11.12 -14.31 -32.58
N GLU A 303 -9.90 -14.02 -32.13
CA GLU A 303 -9.59 -12.88 -31.26
C GLU A 303 -10.05 -11.55 -31.88
N ARG A 304 -9.76 -11.32 -33.17
CA ARG A 304 -10.18 -10.11 -33.89
C ARG A 304 -11.70 -9.91 -33.89
N ARG A 305 -12.47 -10.98 -33.99
CA ARG A 305 -13.95 -10.92 -33.98
C ARG A 305 -14.50 -10.70 -32.60
N VAL A 306 -13.92 -11.33 -31.58
CA VAL A 306 -14.26 -11.10 -30.17
C VAL A 306 -14.04 -9.62 -29.80
N VAL A 307 -12.92 -9.03 -30.23
CA VAL A 307 -12.68 -7.58 -30.07
C VAL A 307 -13.75 -6.76 -30.76
N ALA A 308 -14.05 -7.03 -32.03
CA ALA A 308 -15.07 -6.30 -32.77
C ALA A 308 -16.45 -6.39 -32.11
N GLN A 309 -16.81 -7.57 -31.60
CA GLN A 309 -18.06 -7.79 -30.87
C GLN A 309 -18.09 -7.00 -29.56
N LEU A 310 -17.00 -7.01 -28.77
CA LEU A 310 -16.92 -6.22 -27.53
C LEU A 310 -17.07 -4.72 -27.81
N LEU A 311 -16.40 -4.20 -28.85
CA LEU A 311 -16.56 -2.81 -29.28
C LEU A 311 -18.00 -2.48 -29.65
N SER A 312 -18.66 -3.36 -30.41
CA SER A 312 -20.07 -3.18 -30.79
C SER A 312 -21.01 -3.22 -29.59
N LEU A 313 -20.73 -4.05 -28.58
CA LEU A 313 -21.54 -4.13 -27.36
C LEU A 313 -21.38 -2.87 -26.52
N MET A 314 -20.16 -2.34 -26.37
CA MET A 314 -19.92 -1.09 -25.64
C MET A 314 -20.56 0.12 -26.33
N ASP A 315 -20.47 0.20 -27.67
CA ASP A 315 -21.10 1.28 -28.44
C ASP A 315 -22.64 1.19 -28.38
N GLY A 316 -23.18 -0.03 -28.27
CA GLY A 316 -24.62 -0.32 -28.18
C GLY A 316 -25.24 -0.11 -26.79
N LEU A 317 -24.44 0.15 -25.74
CA LEU A 317 -24.96 0.48 -24.41
C LEU A 317 -25.66 1.85 -24.43
N GLU A 318 -26.92 1.87 -23.96
CA GLU A 318 -27.68 3.11 -23.79
C GLU A 318 -26.95 4.09 -22.86
N SER A 319 -27.02 5.38 -23.15
CA SER A 319 -26.32 6.44 -22.41
C SER A 319 -26.88 6.73 -21.02
N ARG A 320 -27.92 6.00 -20.57
CA ARG A 320 -28.54 6.19 -19.26
C ARG A 320 -27.64 5.78 -18.08
N GLY A 321 -26.48 5.18 -18.33
CA GLY A 321 -25.48 4.89 -17.30
C GLY A 321 -25.89 3.82 -16.29
N GLU A 322 -26.94 3.04 -16.59
CA GLU A 322 -27.43 1.97 -15.70
C GLU A 322 -26.53 0.73 -15.72
N VAL A 323 -25.72 0.57 -16.78
CA VAL A 323 -24.73 -0.51 -16.90
C VAL A 323 -23.35 0.09 -17.11
N ILE A 324 -22.41 -0.26 -16.22
CA ILE A 324 -21.03 0.22 -16.26
C ILE A 324 -20.08 -0.96 -16.49
N VAL A 325 -19.13 -0.81 -17.43
CA VAL A 325 -18.14 -1.84 -17.75
C VAL A 325 -16.79 -1.50 -17.10
N ILE A 326 -16.29 -2.37 -16.24
CA ILE A 326 -14.95 -2.24 -15.64
C ILE A 326 -14.03 -3.27 -16.30
N GLY A 327 -12.99 -2.81 -16.99
CA GLY A 327 -11.95 -3.68 -17.56
C GLY A 327 -10.68 -3.65 -16.73
N ALA A 328 -10.06 -4.79 -16.45
CA ALA A 328 -8.80 -4.88 -15.74
C ALA A 328 -7.70 -5.55 -16.59
N THR A 329 -6.49 -5.00 -16.56
CA THR A 329 -5.31 -5.59 -17.23
C THR A 329 -4.03 -5.37 -16.46
N ASN A 330 -3.07 -6.28 -16.58
CA ASN A 330 -1.72 -6.05 -16.05
C ASN A 330 -0.80 -5.32 -17.04
N ILE A 331 -1.12 -5.35 -18.34
CA ILE A 331 -0.23 -4.83 -19.39
C ILE A 331 -1.02 -3.89 -20.32
N PRO A 332 -1.14 -2.60 -19.97
CA PRO A 332 -1.97 -1.65 -20.71
C PRO A 332 -1.49 -1.40 -22.16
N ASN A 333 -0.24 -1.74 -22.48
CA ASN A 333 0.32 -1.53 -23.81
C ASN A 333 -0.09 -2.60 -24.83
N VAL A 334 -0.67 -3.73 -24.40
CA VAL A 334 -1.04 -4.86 -25.28
C VAL A 334 -2.45 -4.68 -25.86
N ILE A 335 -3.27 -3.81 -25.26
CA ILE A 335 -4.69 -3.71 -25.60
C ILE A 335 -4.93 -2.86 -26.85
N ASP A 336 -5.98 -3.23 -27.62
CA ASP A 336 -6.43 -2.49 -28.79
C ASP A 336 -6.72 -1.00 -28.43
N PRO A 337 -6.04 -0.03 -29.06
CA PRO A 337 -6.27 1.40 -28.82
C PRO A 337 -7.71 1.85 -29.05
N ALA A 338 -8.50 1.11 -29.82
CA ALA A 338 -9.91 1.41 -30.07
C ALA A 338 -10.77 1.27 -28.80
N LEU A 339 -10.39 0.40 -27.86
CA LEU A 339 -11.10 0.25 -26.58
C LEU A 339 -10.88 1.47 -25.67
N ARG A 340 -9.72 2.13 -25.78
CA ARG A 340 -9.30 3.29 -24.97
C ARG A 340 -9.82 4.63 -25.50
N ARG A 341 -10.69 4.62 -26.50
CA ARG A 341 -11.27 5.85 -27.07
C ARG A 341 -12.50 6.28 -26.25
N PRO A 342 -12.76 7.60 -26.15
CA PRO A 342 -13.99 8.11 -25.55
C PRO A 342 -15.25 7.51 -26.21
N GLY A 343 -16.27 7.22 -25.39
CA GLY A 343 -17.45 6.41 -25.70
C GLY A 343 -17.36 4.93 -25.28
N ARG A 344 -16.22 4.49 -24.73
CA ARG A 344 -15.95 3.09 -24.35
C ARG A 344 -15.27 3.03 -22.98
N PHE A 345 -13.96 2.80 -22.91
CA PHE A 345 -13.19 3.03 -21.68
C PHE A 345 -12.75 4.49 -21.64
N ASP A 346 -13.65 5.33 -21.11
CA ASP A 346 -13.48 6.78 -21.05
C ASP A 346 -12.49 7.21 -19.98
N ARG A 347 -12.30 6.34 -18.98
CA ARG A 347 -11.50 6.61 -17.80
C ARG A 347 -10.51 5.50 -17.57
N GLU A 348 -9.27 5.88 -17.38
CA GLU A 348 -8.20 4.96 -17.02
C GLU A 348 -7.69 5.28 -15.62
N ILE A 349 -7.54 4.25 -14.80
CA ILE A 349 -7.08 4.36 -13.42
C ILE A 349 -5.89 3.42 -13.24
N SER A 350 -4.73 4.00 -12.96
CA SER A 350 -3.56 3.26 -12.53
C SER A 350 -3.71 2.84 -11.08
N ILE A 351 -3.55 1.55 -10.82
CA ILE A 351 -3.44 0.97 -9.48
C ILE A 351 -1.94 0.76 -9.21
N PRO A 352 -1.32 1.62 -8.40
CA PRO A 352 0.10 1.51 -8.07
C PRO A 352 0.34 0.40 -7.04
N ILE A 353 1.61 0.08 -6.85
CA ILE A 353 2.08 -0.72 -5.71
C ILE A 353 1.84 0.10 -4.44
N PRO A 354 1.38 -0.50 -3.33
CA PRO A 354 1.13 0.22 -2.10
C PRO A 354 2.42 0.84 -1.52
N ASP A 355 2.29 2.09 -1.06
CA ASP A 355 3.31 2.79 -0.30
C ASP A 355 3.43 2.22 1.13
N ARG A 356 4.35 2.75 1.94
CA ARG A 356 4.55 2.30 3.33
C ARG A 356 3.25 2.31 4.14
N ASN A 357 2.47 3.39 4.04
CA ASN A 357 1.21 3.54 4.77
C ASN A 357 0.14 2.58 4.24
N GLY A 358 0.04 2.41 2.92
CA GLY A 358 -0.85 1.45 2.30
C GLY A 358 -0.50 0.00 2.66
N ARG A 359 0.79 -0.35 2.75
CA ARG A 359 1.22 -1.67 3.23
C ARG A 359 0.83 -1.89 4.69
N LEU A 360 0.94 -0.86 5.53
CA LEU A 360 0.47 -0.93 6.93
C LEU A 360 -1.05 -1.19 7.00
N GLU A 361 -1.85 -0.49 6.20
CA GLU A 361 -3.30 -0.72 6.12
C GLU A 361 -3.62 -2.15 5.64
N ILE A 362 -2.94 -2.62 4.59
CA ILE A 362 -3.10 -3.98 4.06
C ILE A 362 -2.71 -5.03 5.12
N LEU A 363 -1.60 -4.82 5.84
CA LEU A 363 -1.18 -5.66 6.96
C LEU A 363 -2.27 -5.71 8.02
N GLN A 364 -2.81 -4.56 8.45
CA GLN A 364 -3.89 -4.49 9.44
C GLN A 364 -5.14 -5.26 9.01
N ILE A 365 -5.50 -5.21 7.72
CA ILE A 365 -6.63 -5.95 7.16
C ILE A 365 -6.38 -7.47 7.22
N HIS A 366 -5.23 -7.93 6.74
CA HIS A 366 -4.91 -9.36 6.75
C HIS A 366 -4.67 -9.92 8.14
N THR A 367 -4.15 -9.12 9.08
CA THR A 367 -3.92 -9.55 10.47
C THR A 367 -5.14 -9.40 11.37
N ARG A 368 -6.24 -8.81 10.89
CA ARG A 368 -7.47 -8.54 11.67
C ARG A 368 -8.05 -9.78 12.37
N GLY A 369 -8.02 -10.92 11.68
CA GLY A 369 -8.54 -12.20 12.18
C GLY A 369 -7.47 -13.13 12.76
N MET A 370 -6.23 -12.66 12.88
CA MET A 370 -5.12 -13.48 13.38
C MET A 370 -4.87 -13.18 14.86
N PRO A 371 -4.66 -14.20 15.70
CA PRO A 371 -4.26 -13.99 17.09
C PRO A 371 -2.80 -13.54 17.11
N LEU A 372 -2.57 -12.23 17.04
CA LEU A 372 -1.24 -11.65 17.20
C LEU A 372 -0.85 -11.65 18.67
N SER A 373 0.43 -11.91 18.96
CA SER A 373 0.96 -11.67 20.29
C SER A 373 0.90 -10.17 20.60
N GLU A 374 0.02 -9.76 21.52
CA GLU A 374 -0.01 -8.38 22.03
C GLU A 374 1.22 -8.14 22.92
N ASP A 375 1.74 -6.91 22.87
CA ASP A 375 2.79 -6.37 23.76
C ASP A 375 2.29 -6.20 25.21
N ALA A 376 1.64 -7.23 25.76
CA ALA A 376 0.91 -7.19 27.01
C ALA A 376 1.50 -8.17 28.03
N ARG A 377 2.76 -7.92 28.43
CA ARG A 377 3.31 -7.96 29.81
C ARG A 377 4.83 -8.05 29.78
N PRO A 378 5.56 -7.45 30.75
CA PRO A 378 6.96 -7.70 30.95
C PRO A 378 7.13 -9.15 31.42
N VAL A 379 7.26 -10.08 30.47
CA VAL A 379 7.83 -11.40 30.76
C VAL A 379 9.30 -11.16 31.08
N ARG A 380 9.78 -11.88 32.09
CA ARG A 380 11.02 -11.71 32.87
C ARG A 380 12.36 -11.53 32.10
N ASN A 381 12.35 -11.48 30.77
CA ASN A 381 13.52 -11.57 29.89
C ASN A 381 13.69 -10.42 28.87
N GLY A 382 13.01 -9.28 29.01
CA GLY A 382 13.41 -8.02 28.35
C GLY A 382 13.36 -7.97 26.81
N ILE A 383 12.76 -8.95 26.13
CA ILE A 383 12.55 -8.95 24.68
C ILE A 383 11.04 -8.94 24.44
N SER A 384 10.54 -7.87 23.83
CA SER A 384 9.16 -7.76 23.36
C SER A 384 8.99 -8.66 22.13
N ASN A 385 8.26 -9.76 22.28
CA ASN A 385 7.86 -10.64 21.17
C ASN A 385 6.58 -10.16 20.47
N GLY A 386 6.09 -8.96 20.80
CA GLY A 386 4.92 -8.35 20.19
C GLY A 386 5.13 -8.08 18.69
N VAL A 387 4.08 -8.31 17.90
CA VAL A 387 4.11 -8.08 16.46
C VAL A 387 4.02 -6.58 16.18
N ASN A 388 5.10 -6.00 15.66
CA ASN A 388 5.11 -4.59 15.23
C ASN A 388 4.83 -4.50 13.72
N LEU A 389 3.58 -4.13 13.38
CA LEU A 389 3.14 -3.98 11.99
C LEU A 389 3.81 -2.80 11.26
N GLU A 390 4.20 -1.74 11.98
CA GLU A 390 4.90 -0.59 11.36
C GLU A 390 6.29 -1.02 10.88
N LYS A 391 7.02 -1.79 11.70
CA LYS A 391 8.31 -2.36 11.31
C LYS A 391 8.19 -3.34 10.15
N LEU A 392 7.09 -4.11 10.07
CA LEU A 392 6.82 -4.98 8.92
C LEU A 392 6.55 -4.17 7.65
N ALA A 393 5.82 -3.04 7.75
CA ALA A 393 5.59 -2.15 6.61
C ALA A 393 6.89 -1.50 6.10
N ASP A 394 7.84 -1.22 7.01
CA ASP A 394 9.18 -0.73 6.67
C ASP A 394 9.94 -1.76 5.82
N ILE A 395 10.04 -3.01 6.29
CA ILE A 395 10.91 -4.02 5.66
C ILE A 395 10.31 -4.72 4.43
N THR A 396 8.99 -4.61 4.20
CA THR A 396 8.27 -5.23 3.07
C THR A 396 8.28 -4.37 1.80
N HIS A 397 9.44 -3.84 1.43
CA HIS A 397 9.58 -3.01 0.23
C HIS A 397 9.18 -3.78 -1.04
N GLY A 398 8.32 -3.17 -1.87
CA GLY A 398 7.88 -3.75 -3.13
C GLY A 398 6.88 -4.90 -3.02
N PHE A 399 6.39 -5.24 -1.82
CA PHE A 399 5.33 -6.23 -1.66
C PHE A 399 3.99 -5.65 -2.15
N VAL A 400 3.24 -6.41 -2.95
CA VAL A 400 1.85 -6.07 -3.31
C VAL A 400 0.87 -6.62 -2.30
N GLY A 401 -0.41 -6.24 -2.39
CA GLY A 401 -1.44 -6.72 -1.46
C GLY A 401 -1.53 -8.25 -1.39
N ALA A 402 -1.41 -8.94 -2.53
CA ALA A 402 -1.34 -10.40 -2.57
C ALA A 402 -0.11 -10.98 -1.86
N ASP A 403 1.06 -10.35 -1.98
CA ASP A 403 2.30 -10.79 -1.32
C ASP A 403 2.19 -10.60 0.20
N ILE A 404 1.62 -9.48 0.65
CA ILE A 404 1.38 -9.24 2.08
C ILE A 404 0.37 -10.25 2.63
N GLY A 405 -0.69 -10.55 1.87
CA GLY A 405 -1.62 -11.61 2.23
C GLY A 405 -0.97 -13.00 2.28
N ALA A 406 -0.01 -13.28 1.39
CA ALA A 406 0.78 -14.50 1.42
C ALA A 406 1.73 -14.53 2.63
N LEU A 407 2.38 -13.40 2.95
CA LEU A 407 3.24 -13.24 4.12
C LEU A 407 2.48 -13.50 5.42
N ALA A 408 1.28 -12.93 5.58
CA ALA A 408 0.44 -13.17 6.75
C ALA A 408 0.01 -14.65 6.85
N ARG A 409 -0.32 -15.28 5.72
CA ARG A 409 -0.68 -16.70 5.66
C ARG A 409 0.50 -17.61 6.02
N GLU A 410 1.69 -17.29 5.53
CA GLU A 410 2.90 -18.07 5.82
C GLU A 410 3.36 -17.86 7.28
N ALA A 411 3.21 -16.67 7.84
CA ALA A 411 3.45 -16.44 9.28
C ALA A 411 2.51 -17.30 10.14
N ALA A 412 1.22 -17.37 9.78
CA ALA A 412 0.28 -18.26 10.46
C ALA A 412 0.63 -19.75 10.26
N MET A 413 1.12 -20.13 9.08
CA MET A 413 1.58 -21.49 8.82
C MET A 413 2.84 -21.84 9.62
N SER A 414 3.78 -20.92 9.77
CA SER A 414 4.97 -21.08 10.60
C SER A 414 4.60 -21.31 12.07
N ALA A 415 3.64 -20.55 12.61
CA ALA A 415 3.10 -20.78 13.94
C ALA A 415 2.42 -22.17 14.06
N LEU A 416 1.68 -22.60 13.04
CA LEU A 416 1.07 -23.92 12.99
C LEU A 416 2.11 -25.06 12.92
N ARG A 417 3.19 -24.90 12.13
CA ARG A 417 4.29 -25.88 12.01
C ARG A 417 4.95 -26.16 13.36
N LYS A 418 4.97 -25.20 14.29
CA LYS A 418 5.51 -25.37 15.65
C LYS A 418 4.65 -26.29 16.52
N ILE A 419 3.32 -26.25 16.33
CA ILE A 419 2.34 -27.00 17.13
C ILE A 419 2.00 -28.34 16.47
N LEU A 420 2.24 -28.47 15.16
CA LEU A 420 2.01 -29.69 14.38
C LEU A 420 2.58 -30.98 15.01
N PRO A 421 3.78 -31.00 15.62
CA PRO A 421 4.33 -32.21 16.24
C PRO A 421 3.59 -32.65 17.51
N GLU A 422 2.87 -31.74 18.18
CA GLU A 422 2.10 -32.01 19.40
C GLU A 422 0.65 -32.40 19.09
N ILE A 423 0.20 -32.23 17.84
CA ILE A 423 -1.13 -32.60 17.39
C ILE A 423 -1.14 -34.08 17.01
N ASP A 424 -1.95 -34.85 17.72
CA ASP A 424 -2.26 -36.23 17.35
C ASP A 424 -3.28 -36.23 16.19
N PHE A 425 -2.83 -36.56 14.99
CA PHE A 425 -3.67 -36.63 13.78
C PHE A 425 -4.67 -37.78 13.80
N GLU A 426 -4.57 -38.73 14.74
CA GLU A 426 -5.57 -39.79 14.92
C GLU A 426 -6.83 -39.27 15.63
N MET A 427 -6.72 -38.14 16.35
CA MET A 427 -7.89 -37.45 16.89
C MET A 427 -8.57 -36.61 15.80
N ALA A 428 -9.88 -36.78 15.63
CA ALA A 428 -10.67 -36.03 14.65
C ALA A 428 -10.76 -34.52 14.95
N ASP A 429 -10.40 -34.10 16.16
CA ASP A 429 -10.46 -32.71 16.62
C ASP A 429 -9.25 -32.35 17.50
N ILE A 430 -8.68 -31.16 17.26
CA ILE A 430 -7.61 -30.60 18.11
C ILE A 430 -8.22 -30.11 19.43
N PRO A 431 -7.57 -30.37 20.60
CA PRO A 431 -8.02 -29.83 21.88
C PRO A 431 -8.16 -28.30 21.85
N TYR A 432 -9.28 -27.80 22.35
CA TYR A 432 -9.63 -26.37 22.32
C TYR A 432 -8.65 -25.48 23.12
N GLU A 433 -7.99 -26.04 24.15
CA GLU A 433 -6.95 -25.34 24.92
C GLU A 433 -5.73 -25.02 24.06
N THR A 434 -5.25 -25.97 23.26
CA THR A 434 -4.15 -25.80 22.32
C THR A 434 -4.46 -24.78 21.22
N LEU A 435 -5.72 -24.68 20.79
CA LEU A 435 -6.17 -23.67 19.82
C LEU A 435 -6.19 -22.25 20.40
N MET A 436 -6.49 -22.08 21.69
CA MET A 436 -6.48 -20.78 22.36
C MET A 436 -5.06 -20.28 22.66
N GLU A 437 -4.10 -21.18 22.83
CA GLU A 437 -2.68 -20.83 23.03
C GLU A 437 -1.97 -20.40 21.73
N LEU A 438 -2.57 -20.69 20.57
CA LEU A 438 -1.97 -20.41 19.27
C LEU A 438 -1.89 -18.88 19.03
N GLN A 439 -0.68 -18.35 19.03
CA GLN A 439 -0.38 -16.95 18.76
C GLN A 439 0.70 -16.84 17.68
N VAL A 440 0.54 -15.86 16.80
CA VAL A 440 1.54 -15.50 15.79
C VAL A 440 2.49 -14.46 16.39
N THR A 441 3.79 -14.77 16.35
CA THR A 441 4.87 -13.94 16.89
C THR A 441 5.60 -13.18 15.79
N MET A 442 6.40 -12.17 16.15
CA MET A 442 7.21 -11.43 15.16
C MET A 442 8.21 -12.36 14.44
N ASP A 443 8.74 -13.37 15.12
CA ASP A 443 9.68 -14.33 14.53
C ASP A 443 9.02 -15.16 13.42
N ASP A 444 7.71 -15.44 13.53
CA ASP A 444 6.96 -16.14 12.47
C ASP A 444 6.88 -15.31 11.19
N PHE A 445 6.71 -14.00 11.31
CA PHE A 445 6.76 -13.08 10.17
C PHE A 445 8.16 -12.96 9.58
N LEU A 446 9.20 -12.95 10.41
CA LEU A 446 10.58 -12.94 9.95
C LEU A 446 10.95 -14.22 9.20
N GLU A 447 10.46 -15.38 9.64
CA GLU A 447 10.64 -16.65 8.94
C GLU A 447 9.86 -16.67 7.62
N ALA A 448 8.61 -16.20 7.64
CA ALA A 448 7.76 -16.11 6.44
C ALA A 448 8.39 -15.25 5.33
N MET A 449 9.09 -14.17 5.68
CA MET A 449 9.80 -13.33 4.70
C MET A 449 10.98 -14.04 4.01
N LYS A 450 11.48 -15.16 4.56
CA LYS A 450 12.52 -15.95 3.88
C LYS A 450 11.94 -16.78 2.73
N GLU A 451 10.66 -17.14 2.82
CA GLU A 451 9.97 -17.95 1.80
C GLU A 451 9.19 -17.08 0.80
N VAL A 452 8.64 -15.93 1.22
CA VAL A 452 7.82 -15.06 0.38
C VAL A 452 8.66 -14.01 -0.34
N GLU A 453 8.79 -14.15 -1.66
CA GLU A 453 9.43 -13.16 -2.53
C GLU A 453 8.44 -12.09 -3.01
N PRO A 454 8.84 -10.80 -3.13
CA PRO A 454 7.96 -9.77 -3.67
C PRO A 454 7.73 -9.94 -5.17
N SER A 455 6.46 -9.92 -5.57
CA SER A 455 6.04 -10.06 -6.96
C SER A 455 6.46 -8.86 -7.82
N ALA A 456 6.64 -7.68 -7.23
CA ALA A 456 6.86 -6.43 -7.96
C ALA A 456 8.33 -6.05 -8.22
N ILE A 457 9.32 -6.87 -7.82
CA ILE A 457 10.78 -6.61 -8.06
C ILE A 457 11.10 -6.30 -9.54
N ARG A 458 10.20 -6.65 -10.46
CA ARG A 458 10.37 -6.54 -11.91
C ARG A 458 10.16 -5.14 -12.49
N GLU A 459 9.68 -4.14 -11.74
CA GLU A 459 9.43 -2.79 -12.25
C GLU A 459 10.22 -1.69 -11.54
N PHE A 460 10.63 -0.63 -12.27
CA PHE A 460 11.29 0.54 -11.70
C PHE A 460 10.38 1.24 -10.69
N PHE A 461 10.81 1.30 -9.44
CA PHE A 461 10.05 1.81 -8.32
C PHE A 461 10.11 3.33 -8.22
N VAL A 462 8.98 3.92 -7.85
CA VAL A 462 8.90 5.28 -7.34
C VAL A 462 8.84 5.14 -5.83
N GLU A 463 9.89 5.57 -5.14
CA GLU A 463 9.91 5.63 -3.68
C GLU A 463 10.17 7.08 -3.24
N VAL A 464 9.78 7.44 -2.02
CA VAL A 464 10.33 8.63 -1.36
C VAL A 464 11.37 8.10 -0.39
N PRO A 465 12.67 8.47 -0.53
CA PRO A 465 13.71 7.97 0.36
C PRO A 465 13.50 8.48 1.80
N ASP A 466 13.89 7.70 2.81
CA ASP A 466 13.76 8.13 4.23
C ASP A 466 14.91 9.02 4.71
N VAL A 467 15.95 9.22 3.89
CA VAL A 467 17.18 9.95 4.26
C VAL A 467 16.89 11.45 4.37
N LYS A 468 17.30 12.11 5.45
CA LYS A 468 17.15 13.56 5.63
C LYS A 468 18.46 14.30 5.40
N TRP A 469 18.40 15.63 5.28
CA TRP A 469 19.61 16.47 5.23
C TRP A 469 20.52 16.30 6.45
N ASP A 470 19.92 16.02 7.61
CA ASP A 470 20.64 15.78 8.87
C ASP A 470 21.50 14.50 8.85
N ASP A 471 21.20 13.57 7.94
CA ASP A 471 21.94 12.32 7.77
C ASP A 471 23.15 12.49 6.82
N VAL A 472 23.31 13.66 6.20
CA VAL A 472 24.43 14.00 5.31
C VAL A 472 25.31 15.06 6.00
N GLY A 473 26.54 14.69 6.36
CA GLY A 473 27.48 15.60 7.01
C GLY A 473 28.10 16.60 6.04
N GLY A 474 28.13 17.89 6.42
CA GLY A 474 28.73 19.00 5.67
C GLY A 474 28.10 19.29 4.31
N LEU A 475 28.93 19.80 3.39
CA LEU A 475 28.58 20.16 2.01
C LEU A 475 27.50 21.24 1.88
N ASP A 476 27.48 22.22 2.80
CA ASP A 476 26.42 23.23 2.84
C ASP A 476 26.25 24.00 1.51
N ASP A 477 27.35 24.34 0.86
CA ASP A 477 27.33 25.00 -0.45
C ASP A 477 26.60 24.14 -1.52
N ILE A 478 26.91 22.84 -1.58
CA ILE A 478 26.27 21.90 -2.53
C ILE A 478 24.81 21.67 -2.15
N LYS A 479 24.49 21.62 -0.85
CA LYS A 479 23.11 21.51 -0.37
C LYS A 479 22.29 22.72 -0.78
N GLU A 480 22.84 23.92 -0.69
CA GLU A 480 22.19 25.15 -1.16
C GLU A 480 21.97 25.10 -2.67
N GLU A 481 22.99 24.80 -3.48
CA GLU A 481 22.83 24.69 -4.94
C GLU A 481 21.77 23.65 -5.36
N LEU A 482 21.69 22.52 -4.66
CA LEU A 482 20.66 21.50 -4.91
C LEU A 482 19.25 21.98 -4.53
N LYS A 483 19.11 22.74 -3.44
CA LYS A 483 17.84 23.38 -3.07
C LYS A 483 17.42 24.40 -4.11
N GLU A 484 18.34 25.21 -4.60
CA GLU A 484 18.06 26.19 -5.67
C GLU A 484 17.65 25.51 -6.97
N ALA A 485 18.32 24.41 -7.34
CA ALA A 485 18.09 23.72 -8.60
C ALA A 485 16.78 22.90 -8.61
N ILE A 486 16.35 22.35 -7.47
CA ILE A 486 15.24 21.40 -7.40
C ILE A 486 14.05 21.97 -6.62
N GLU A 487 14.28 22.53 -5.45
CA GLU A 487 13.22 22.96 -4.53
C GLU A 487 12.58 24.28 -5.01
N TRP A 488 13.39 25.26 -5.44
CA TRP A 488 12.88 26.57 -5.85
C TRP A 488 11.98 26.53 -7.10
N PRO A 489 12.30 25.78 -8.17
CA PRO A 489 11.41 25.68 -9.33
C PRO A 489 10.04 25.09 -8.98
N LEU A 490 10.00 24.16 -8.03
CA LEU A 490 8.78 23.50 -7.57
C LEU A 490 7.95 24.43 -6.68
N LYS A 491 8.57 25.06 -5.66
CA LYS A 491 7.88 25.95 -4.71
C LYS A 491 7.53 27.33 -5.31
N HIS A 492 8.38 27.86 -6.18
CA HIS A 492 8.32 29.24 -6.67
C HIS A 492 8.16 29.35 -8.20
N SER A 493 7.41 28.42 -8.81
CA SER A 493 7.18 28.39 -10.27
C SER A 493 6.67 29.71 -10.87
N ALA A 494 5.94 30.52 -10.11
CA ALA A 494 5.45 31.83 -10.54
C ALA A 494 6.57 32.86 -10.74
N ILE A 495 7.63 32.79 -9.93
CA ILE A 495 8.80 33.69 -10.03
C ILE A 495 9.62 33.34 -11.27
N PHE A 496 9.88 32.05 -11.51
CA PHE A 496 10.58 31.58 -12.71
C PHE A 496 9.88 31.99 -14.01
N LYS A 497 8.54 31.91 -14.06
CA LYS A 497 7.76 32.39 -15.21
C LYS A 497 7.89 33.90 -15.42
N LYS A 498 7.91 34.69 -14.35
CA LYS A 498 8.10 36.15 -14.44
C LYS A 498 9.53 36.53 -14.85
N ALA A 499 10.51 35.78 -14.36
CA ALA A 499 11.92 35.96 -14.70
C ALA A 499 12.29 35.41 -16.09
N ASN A 500 11.35 34.75 -16.79
CA ASN A 500 11.57 34.08 -18.08
C ASN A 500 12.83 33.20 -18.09
N THR A 501 13.05 32.49 -16.99
CA THR A 501 14.23 31.63 -16.78
C THR A 501 13.77 30.20 -16.64
N ASN A 502 14.47 29.27 -17.29
CA ASN A 502 14.18 27.85 -17.20
C ASN A 502 14.99 27.21 -16.05
N PRO A 503 14.39 26.30 -15.27
CA PRO A 503 15.13 25.53 -14.28
C PRO A 503 16.14 24.58 -14.97
N PRO A 504 17.21 24.19 -14.27
CA PRO A 504 18.17 23.22 -14.78
C PRO A 504 17.50 21.87 -15.00
N LYS A 505 17.76 21.21 -16.13
CA LYS A 505 17.13 19.93 -16.47
C LYS A 505 17.88 18.74 -15.90
N GLY A 506 19.20 18.82 -15.99
CA GLY A 506 20.12 17.78 -15.58
C GLY A 506 21.14 18.33 -14.59
N ILE A 507 21.33 17.60 -13.49
CA ILE A 507 22.35 17.85 -12.50
C ILE A 507 23.26 16.61 -12.46
N LEU A 508 24.57 16.79 -12.68
CA LEU A 508 25.55 15.71 -12.60
C LEU A 508 26.44 15.91 -11.39
N ILE A 509 26.41 14.93 -10.49
CA ILE A 509 27.21 14.87 -9.27
C ILE A 509 28.45 14.00 -9.53
N TYR A 510 29.65 14.58 -9.42
CA TYR A 510 30.92 13.86 -9.61
C TYR A 510 31.91 14.06 -8.45
N GLY A 511 33.03 13.33 -8.42
CA GLY A 511 33.95 13.26 -7.26
C GLY A 511 34.38 11.83 -6.89
N ALA A 512 35.22 11.67 -5.86
CA ALA A 512 35.77 10.37 -5.48
C ALA A 512 34.69 9.34 -5.05
N PRO A 513 34.93 8.03 -5.23
CA PRO A 513 34.05 7.00 -4.71
C PRO A 513 33.95 7.10 -3.17
N GLY A 514 32.79 6.77 -2.61
CA GLY A 514 32.58 6.77 -1.16
C GLY A 514 32.34 8.13 -0.51
N THR A 515 32.17 9.20 -1.30
CA THR A 515 31.84 10.56 -0.84
C THR A 515 30.35 10.78 -0.53
N GLY A 516 29.49 9.78 -0.76
CA GLY A 516 28.06 9.86 -0.41
C GLY A 516 27.15 10.46 -1.48
N LYS A 517 27.52 10.43 -2.76
CA LYS A 517 26.70 10.93 -3.89
C LYS A 517 25.27 10.38 -3.88
N THR A 518 25.14 9.06 -3.72
CA THR A 518 23.83 8.38 -3.65
C THR A 518 23.04 8.78 -2.41
N LEU A 519 23.72 9.07 -1.28
CA LEU A 519 23.06 9.55 -0.06
C LEU A 519 22.54 10.99 -0.24
N LEU A 520 23.33 11.85 -0.87
CA LEU A 520 22.95 13.22 -1.19
C LEU A 520 21.71 13.26 -2.09
N ALA A 521 21.69 12.45 -3.15
CA ALA A 521 20.55 12.32 -4.06
C ALA A 521 19.26 11.89 -3.33
N LYS A 522 19.37 10.95 -2.39
CA LYS A 522 18.23 10.49 -1.58
C LYS A 522 17.73 11.57 -0.62
N ALA A 523 18.64 12.30 0.03
CA ALA A 523 18.30 13.38 0.95
C ALA A 523 17.53 14.52 0.26
N VAL A 524 17.99 14.91 -0.93
CA VAL A 524 17.33 15.94 -1.75
C VAL A 524 15.89 15.53 -2.10
N ALA A 525 15.70 14.27 -2.49
CA ALA A 525 14.40 13.79 -2.92
C ALA A 525 13.38 13.74 -1.77
N ASN A 526 13.82 13.33 -0.58
CA ASN A 526 12.98 13.32 0.61
C ASN A 526 12.55 14.75 1.02
N GLU A 527 13.50 15.69 1.09
CA GLU A 527 13.19 17.06 1.51
C GLU A 527 12.27 17.77 0.50
N SER A 528 12.49 17.51 -0.79
CA SER A 528 11.68 18.10 -1.85
C SER A 528 10.26 17.52 -1.89
N GLY A 529 10.00 16.39 -1.20
CA GLY A 529 8.71 15.71 -1.19
C GLY A 529 8.27 15.22 -2.57
N VAL A 530 9.24 14.95 -3.46
CA VAL A 530 8.99 14.51 -4.84
C VAL A 530 9.29 13.03 -5.00
N ASN A 531 8.63 12.44 -5.99
CA ASN A 531 8.83 11.06 -6.39
C ASN A 531 10.31 10.82 -6.77
N PHE A 532 10.94 9.76 -6.26
CA PHE A 532 12.33 9.40 -6.59
C PHE A 532 12.36 8.09 -7.36
N ILE A 533 12.92 8.12 -8.57
CA ILE A 533 13.16 6.91 -9.38
C ILE A 533 14.66 6.69 -9.45
N SER A 534 15.15 5.64 -8.79
CA SER A 534 16.57 5.27 -8.87
C SER A 534 16.80 4.21 -9.93
N VAL A 535 17.76 4.49 -10.81
CA VAL A 535 18.21 3.59 -11.86
C VAL A 535 19.71 3.37 -11.70
N LYS A 536 20.09 2.11 -11.43
CA LYS A 536 21.51 1.71 -11.37
C LYS A 536 21.99 1.34 -12.76
N GLY A 537 23.11 1.91 -13.21
CA GLY A 537 23.61 1.71 -14.57
C GLY A 537 23.71 0.23 -15.02
N PRO A 538 24.34 -0.68 -14.26
CA PRO A 538 24.45 -2.08 -14.63
C PRO A 538 23.11 -2.81 -14.75
N SER A 539 22.08 -2.36 -14.03
CA SER A 539 20.76 -3.02 -13.99
C SER A 539 19.95 -2.81 -15.28
N LEU A 540 20.18 -1.73 -16.02
CA LEU A 540 19.50 -1.50 -17.30
C LEU A 540 20.06 -2.39 -18.41
N ILE A 541 21.37 -2.64 -18.38
CA ILE A 541 22.08 -3.44 -19.39
C ILE A 541 21.78 -4.93 -19.21
N SER A 542 21.69 -5.41 -17.96
CA SER A 542 21.44 -6.83 -17.67
C SER A 542 19.96 -7.23 -17.77
N LYS A 543 19.02 -6.34 -17.43
CA LYS A 543 17.57 -6.65 -17.46
C LYS A 543 17.01 -6.83 -18.87
N TYR A 544 17.65 -6.23 -19.88
CA TYR A 544 17.17 -6.19 -21.26
C TYR A 544 18.27 -6.63 -22.21
N VAL A 545 18.68 -7.90 -22.13
CA VAL A 545 19.60 -8.50 -23.11
C VAL A 545 18.98 -8.38 -24.51
N GLY A 546 19.44 -7.39 -25.29
CA GLY A 546 18.95 -7.09 -26.64
C GLY A 546 17.95 -5.93 -26.78
N GLU A 547 17.44 -5.32 -25.69
CA GLU A 547 16.43 -4.22 -25.75
C GLU A 547 16.71 -3.05 -24.77
N SER A 548 17.97 -2.75 -24.44
CA SER A 548 18.34 -1.69 -23.48
C SER A 548 17.79 -0.29 -23.85
N GLU A 549 17.54 -0.01 -25.13
CA GLU A 549 16.89 1.22 -25.60
C GLU A 549 15.45 1.38 -25.11
N ARG A 550 14.68 0.27 -25.11
CA ARG A 550 13.28 0.27 -24.70
C ARG A 550 13.17 0.52 -23.20
N GLY A 551 14.08 -0.06 -22.41
CA GLY A 551 14.18 0.17 -20.98
C GLY A 551 14.37 1.65 -20.62
N ILE A 552 15.26 2.37 -21.32
CA ILE A 552 15.45 3.81 -21.12
C ILE A 552 14.16 4.59 -21.44
N ARG A 553 13.51 4.30 -22.57
CA ARG A 553 12.25 4.94 -22.96
C ARG A 553 11.14 4.71 -21.94
N GLU A 554 11.03 3.49 -21.42
CA GLU A 554 10.06 3.13 -20.38
C GLU A 554 10.33 3.88 -19.07
N VAL A 555 11.59 4.00 -18.65
CA VAL A 555 12.00 4.76 -17.45
C VAL A 555 11.61 6.24 -17.57
N PHE A 556 11.97 6.89 -18.68
CA PHE A 556 11.60 8.30 -18.90
C PHE A 556 10.09 8.48 -19.04
N LYS A 557 9.38 7.55 -19.68
CA LYS A 557 7.90 7.57 -19.75
C LYS A 557 7.27 7.48 -18.36
N LYS A 558 7.77 6.61 -17.49
CA LYS A 558 7.30 6.50 -16.10
C LYS A 558 7.59 7.77 -15.30
N ALA A 559 8.80 8.33 -15.42
CA ALA A 559 9.16 9.59 -14.77
C ALA A 559 8.24 10.75 -15.22
N LYS A 560 7.91 10.81 -16.52
CA LYS A 560 6.95 11.79 -17.09
C LYS A 560 5.55 11.61 -16.52
N GLN A 561 5.08 10.37 -16.35
CA GLN A 561 3.77 10.07 -15.76
C GLN A 561 3.69 10.38 -14.26
N ALA A 562 4.82 10.28 -13.55
CA ALA A 562 4.91 10.52 -12.11
C ALA A 562 5.27 11.96 -11.73
N SER A 563 5.34 12.90 -12.68
CA SER A 563 5.72 14.29 -12.44
C SER A 563 4.87 14.94 -11.32
N PRO A 564 5.48 15.63 -10.32
CA PRO A 564 6.90 15.97 -10.21
C PRO A 564 7.78 14.79 -9.72
N THR A 565 8.91 14.54 -10.38
CA THR A 565 9.81 13.40 -10.10
C THR A 565 11.28 13.75 -10.30
N ILE A 566 12.14 13.23 -9.43
CA ILE A 566 13.59 13.17 -9.62
C ILE A 566 13.96 11.80 -10.18
N LEU A 567 14.56 11.80 -11.37
CA LEU A 567 15.08 10.60 -12.01
C LEU A 567 16.58 10.52 -11.74
N PHE A 568 16.98 9.58 -10.87
CA PHE A 568 18.37 9.43 -10.41
C PHE A 568 19.09 8.28 -11.13
N PHE A 569 20.15 8.59 -11.87
CA PHE A 569 21.05 7.62 -12.47
C PHE A 569 22.33 7.48 -11.65
N ASP A 570 22.52 6.31 -11.03
CA ASP A 570 23.78 5.98 -10.34
C ASP A 570 24.73 5.28 -11.30
N GLU A 571 26.02 5.61 -11.22
CA GLU A 571 27.08 5.12 -12.11
C GLU A 571 26.76 5.35 -13.60
N ILE A 572 26.41 6.58 -13.97
CA ILE A 572 26.03 6.92 -15.36
C ILE A 572 27.15 6.60 -16.37
N ASP A 573 28.40 6.58 -15.93
CA ASP A 573 29.57 6.19 -16.73
C ASP A 573 29.49 4.72 -17.21
N SER A 574 28.75 3.85 -16.52
CA SER A 574 28.51 2.48 -16.99
C SER A 574 27.48 2.42 -18.13
N LEU A 575 26.57 3.39 -18.21
CA LEU A 575 25.52 3.47 -19.24
C LEU A 575 25.98 4.21 -20.48
N VAL A 576 26.76 5.28 -20.28
CA VAL A 576 27.18 6.21 -21.33
C VAL A 576 28.70 6.39 -21.29
N PRO A 577 29.48 5.35 -21.63
CA PRO A 577 30.91 5.46 -21.74
C PRO A 577 31.30 6.33 -22.95
N LYS A 578 32.50 6.93 -22.89
CA LYS A 578 33.06 7.71 -23.98
C LYS A 578 33.11 6.91 -25.28
N ARG A 579 32.62 7.51 -26.37
CA ARG A 579 32.59 6.90 -27.71
C ARG A 579 33.98 6.42 -28.13
N GLY A 580 34.08 5.17 -28.59
CA GLY A 580 35.34 4.55 -29.03
C GLY A 580 36.12 3.81 -27.94
N SER A 581 35.59 3.66 -26.72
CA SER A 581 36.26 2.99 -25.59
C SER A 581 36.11 1.45 -25.56
N GLY A 582 35.40 0.80 -26.49
CA GLY A 582 35.17 -0.66 -26.46
C GLY A 582 35.06 -1.30 -27.85
N GLY A 583 35.67 -2.49 -28.00
CA GLY A 583 35.57 -3.32 -29.21
C GLY A 583 34.23 -4.10 -29.27
N SER A 584 33.80 -4.45 -30.49
CA SER A 584 32.62 -5.24 -30.93
C SER A 584 31.22 -4.94 -30.36
N ASP A 585 31.07 -4.51 -29.10
CA ASP A 585 29.80 -4.14 -28.44
C ASP A 585 29.44 -2.64 -28.58
N SER A 586 30.20 -1.89 -29.39
CA SER A 586 30.05 -0.44 -29.56
C SER A 586 28.71 -0.04 -30.19
N GLN A 587 28.12 -0.88 -31.05
CA GLN A 587 26.87 -0.51 -31.73
C GLN A 587 25.65 -0.50 -30.82
N VAL A 588 25.58 -1.39 -29.82
CA VAL A 588 24.45 -1.43 -28.88
C VAL A 588 24.54 -0.25 -27.90
N THR A 589 25.74 0.01 -27.39
CA THR A 589 26.00 1.14 -26.48
C THR A 589 25.77 2.49 -27.16
N GLU A 590 26.17 2.67 -28.42
CA GLU A 590 25.92 3.92 -29.18
C GLU A 590 24.42 4.22 -29.37
N ARG A 591 23.59 3.21 -29.58
CA ARG A 591 22.14 3.40 -29.71
C ARG A 591 21.49 3.74 -28.37
N VAL A 592 21.94 3.11 -27.29
CA VAL A 592 21.52 3.42 -25.92
C VAL A 592 21.84 4.89 -25.57
N ILE A 593 23.05 5.37 -25.89
CA ILE A 593 23.45 6.77 -25.71
C ILE A 593 22.53 7.68 -26.53
N SER A 594 22.31 7.36 -27.80
CA SER A 594 21.45 8.17 -28.69
C SER A 594 20.00 8.25 -28.19
N GLN A 595 19.45 7.15 -27.69
CA GLN A 595 18.12 7.12 -27.07
C GLN A 595 18.08 7.95 -25.79
N PHE A 596 19.09 7.85 -24.93
CA PHE A 596 19.19 8.65 -23.71
C PHE A 596 19.24 10.16 -24.00
N LEU A 597 20.05 10.57 -24.98
CA LEU A 597 20.12 11.96 -25.43
C LEU A 597 18.77 12.45 -25.96
N THR A 598 18.09 11.61 -26.76
CA THR A 598 16.76 11.93 -27.29
C THR A 598 15.74 12.12 -26.17
N GLU A 599 15.76 11.27 -25.15
CA GLU A 599 14.87 11.42 -24.00
C GLU A 599 15.19 12.66 -23.16
N MET A 600 16.47 12.98 -22.94
CA MET A 600 16.88 14.21 -22.23
C MET A 600 16.45 15.47 -22.97
N ASP A 601 16.65 15.53 -24.28
CA ASP A 601 16.25 16.68 -25.10
C ASP A 601 14.70 16.79 -25.10
N GLY A 602 13.99 15.66 -25.11
CA GLY A 602 12.52 15.59 -25.01
C GLY A 602 11.91 15.91 -23.64
N ILE A 603 12.70 16.24 -22.61
CA ILE A 603 12.19 16.72 -21.31
C ILE A 603 11.79 18.21 -21.39
N GLU A 604 12.28 18.96 -22.38
CA GLU A 604 11.99 20.40 -22.55
C GLU A 604 10.49 20.76 -22.59
N GLU A 605 9.66 19.88 -23.14
CA GLU A 605 8.23 20.13 -23.28
C GLU A 605 7.44 19.91 -21.98
N LEU A 606 8.04 19.28 -20.96
CA LEU A 606 7.32 18.73 -19.80
C LEU A 606 7.85 19.32 -18.48
N LYS A 607 6.96 20.06 -17.81
CA LYS A 607 7.24 20.69 -16.51
C LYS A 607 7.27 19.64 -15.39
N GLY A 608 8.37 19.57 -14.65
CA GLY A 608 8.44 18.88 -13.35
C GLY A 608 9.27 17.60 -13.27
N VAL A 609 10.00 17.21 -14.33
CA VAL A 609 10.98 16.11 -14.26
C VAL A 609 12.40 16.68 -14.19
N VAL A 610 13.16 16.30 -13.17
CA VAL A 610 14.58 16.67 -13.01
C VAL A 610 15.43 15.41 -13.10
N VAL A 611 16.47 15.44 -13.93
CA VAL A 611 17.41 14.31 -14.07
C VAL A 611 18.61 14.58 -13.16
N LEU A 612 18.85 13.69 -12.21
CA LEU A 612 20.02 13.71 -11.34
C LEU A 612 20.91 12.52 -11.72
N ALA A 613 22.20 12.74 -11.95
CA ALA A 613 23.13 11.64 -12.25
C ALA A 613 24.33 11.69 -11.32
N ALA A 614 24.88 10.54 -10.99
CA ALA A 614 26.11 10.42 -10.22
C ALA A 614 27.17 9.63 -11.00
N THR A 615 28.41 10.10 -10.95
CA THR A 615 29.56 9.37 -11.47
C THR A 615 30.77 9.51 -10.55
N ASN A 616 31.62 8.50 -10.52
CA ASN A 616 32.93 8.59 -9.85
C ASN A 616 34.00 9.19 -10.78
N ARG A 617 33.77 9.16 -12.09
CA ARG A 617 34.75 9.46 -13.13
C ARG A 617 34.14 10.25 -14.26
N LEU A 618 34.24 11.58 -14.17
CA LEU A 618 33.75 12.50 -15.19
C LEU A 618 34.45 12.28 -16.55
N ASP A 619 35.70 11.80 -16.55
CA ASP A 619 36.49 11.52 -17.74
C ASP A 619 35.96 10.39 -18.62
N LEU A 620 35.16 9.47 -18.04
CA LEU A 620 34.57 8.34 -18.73
C LEU A 620 33.22 8.65 -19.40
N VAL A 621 32.58 9.77 -19.04
CA VAL A 621 31.25 10.14 -19.55
C VAL A 621 31.36 10.79 -20.94
N ASP A 622 30.42 10.49 -21.85
CA ASP A 622 30.35 11.13 -23.16
C ASP A 622 30.19 12.67 -23.03
N PRO A 623 31.10 13.48 -23.61
CA PRO A 623 31.00 14.94 -23.61
C PRO A 623 29.69 15.50 -24.18
N ALA A 624 28.95 14.72 -24.99
CA ALA A 624 27.63 15.09 -25.48
C ALA A 624 26.63 15.32 -24.34
N LEU A 625 26.77 14.65 -23.20
CA LEU A 625 25.92 14.82 -22.02
C LEU A 625 26.19 16.12 -21.27
N LEU A 626 27.43 16.62 -21.33
CA LEU A 626 27.89 17.82 -20.63
C LEU A 626 27.58 19.13 -21.39
N ARG A 627 26.86 19.04 -22.50
CA ARG A 627 26.46 20.22 -23.28
C ARG A 627 25.26 20.90 -22.65
N SER A 628 25.20 22.22 -22.80
CA SER A 628 24.06 23.05 -22.39
C SER A 628 22.75 22.51 -22.97
N GLY A 629 21.73 22.41 -22.12
CA GLY A 629 20.42 21.84 -22.41
C GLY A 629 20.23 20.41 -21.88
N ARG A 630 21.28 19.78 -21.34
CA ARG A 630 21.28 18.41 -20.77
C ARG A 630 21.71 18.46 -19.30
N PHE A 631 22.96 18.14 -18.99
CA PHE A 631 23.52 18.38 -17.65
C PHE A 631 24.05 19.80 -17.57
N ASP A 632 23.16 20.71 -17.15
CA ASP A 632 23.44 22.14 -17.03
C ASP A 632 24.23 22.48 -15.76
N LEU A 633 24.05 21.68 -14.70
CA LEU A 633 24.72 21.87 -13.41
C LEU A 633 25.66 20.69 -13.12
N LEU A 634 26.95 20.99 -12.94
CA LEU A 634 27.98 20.01 -12.60
C LEU A 634 28.44 20.28 -11.15
N LEU A 635 28.17 19.34 -10.25
CA LEU A 635 28.48 19.45 -8.83
C LEU A 635 29.64 18.52 -8.48
N GLU A 636 30.77 19.10 -8.09
CA GLU A 636 31.92 18.34 -7.58
C GLU A 636 31.76 18.10 -6.08
N LEU A 637 31.81 16.84 -5.64
CA LEU A 637 31.95 16.51 -4.22
C LEU A 637 33.43 16.51 -3.86
N PRO A 638 33.90 17.52 -3.10
CA PRO A 638 35.26 17.53 -2.62
C PRO A 638 35.49 16.41 -1.61
N ARG A 639 36.76 16.10 -1.36
CA ARG A 639 37.11 15.22 -0.24
C ARG A 639 36.75 15.90 1.09
N PRO A 640 36.23 15.16 2.09
CA PRO A 640 35.80 15.77 3.34
C PRO A 640 36.95 16.43 4.13
N ASP A 641 36.76 17.69 4.50
CA ASP A 641 37.64 18.42 5.42
C ASP A 641 37.47 17.95 6.87
N LYS A 642 38.37 18.38 7.77
CA LYS A 642 38.32 18.00 9.19
C LYS A 642 36.96 18.31 9.84
N THR A 643 36.34 19.43 9.48
CA THR A 643 35.00 19.84 9.94
C THR A 643 33.93 18.89 9.45
N ILE A 644 33.91 18.59 8.14
CA ILE A 644 32.98 17.66 7.51
C ILE A 644 33.15 16.24 8.09
N ARG A 645 34.39 15.77 8.26
CA ARG A 645 34.67 14.46 8.88
C ARG A 645 34.14 14.36 10.31
N LEU A 646 34.26 15.43 11.10
CA LEU A 646 33.71 15.48 12.45
C LEU A 646 32.18 15.35 12.45
N GLU A 647 31.49 15.99 11.50
CA GLU A 647 30.05 15.84 11.35
C GLU A 647 29.65 14.43 10.91
N ILE A 648 30.38 13.86 9.95
CA ILE A 648 30.20 12.46 9.52
C ILE A 648 30.36 11.50 10.71
N PHE A 649 31.38 11.71 11.55
CA PHE A 649 31.57 10.93 12.78
C PHE A 649 30.39 11.08 13.75
N LYS A 650 29.88 12.30 13.96
CA LYS A 650 28.69 12.53 14.81
C LYS A 650 27.47 11.77 14.30
N ILE A 651 27.23 11.78 12.99
CA ILE A 651 26.11 11.07 12.37
C ILE A 651 26.24 9.56 12.60
N HIS A 652 27.38 8.96 12.25
CA HIS A 652 27.56 7.51 12.38
C HIS A 652 27.66 7.02 13.83
N THR A 653 27.95 7.91 14.79
CA THR A 653 28.02 7.58 16.22
C THR A 653 26.78 7.93 17.02
N LYS A 654 25.81 8.67 16.46
CA LYS A 654 24.57 9.12 17.12
C LYS A 654 23.81 8.00 17.84
N ASN A 655 23.78 6.81 17.23
CA ASN A 655 23.06 5.64 17.74
C ASN A 655 23.99 4.62 18.44
N LYS A 656 25.27 4.94 18.66
CA LYS A 656 26.26 4.04 19.25
C LYS A 656 26.50 4.42 20.72
N PRO A 657 26.56 3.44 21.65
CA PRO A 657 26.90 3.71 23.03
C PRO A 657 28.41 4.00 23.15
N LEU A 658 28.77 5.27 23.05
CA LEU A 658 30.14 5.74 23.27
C LEU A 658 30.44 5.87 24.76
N ASP A 659 31.68 5.58 25.16
CA ASP A 659 32.17 5.94 26.49
C ASP A 659 32.72 7.38 26.50
N LYS A 660 32.90 7.95 27.70
CA LYS A 660 33.34 9.35 27.89
C LYS A 660 34.76 9.62 27.40
N ASP A 661 35.51 8.58 27.10
CA ASP A 661 36.89 8.61 26.62
C ASP A 661 37.01 8.87 25.12
N VAL A 662 35.91 8.77 24.35
CA VAL A 662 35.91 8.95 22.90
C VAL A 662 35.80 10.44 22.54
N ASP A 663 36.88 11.00 22.00
CA ASP A 663 36.87 12.34 21.41
C ASP A 663 36.77 12.29 19.88
N LEU A 664 35.63 12.74 19.34
CA LEU A 664 35.37 12.81 17.91
C LEU A 664 36.24 13.87 17.20
N GLN A 665 36.69 14.92 17.90
CA GLN A 665 37.57 15.95 17.33
C GLN A 665 38.96 15.38 17.04
N GLU A 666 39.45 14.54 17.95
CA GLU A 666 40.73 13.85 17.79
C GLU A 666 40.66 12.84 16.63
N LEU A 667 39.59 12.04 16.56
CA LEU A 667 39.39 11.08 15.47
C LEU A 667 39.34 11.78 14.10
N ALA A 668 38.61 12.89 13.97
CA ALA A 668 38.56 13.65 12.72
C ALA A 668 39.92 14.25 12.30
N GLY A 669 40.77 14.56 13.28
CA GLY A 669 42.15 14.99 13.05
C GLY A 669 43.06 13.88 12.55
N ARG A 670 42.87 12.64 13.02
CA ARG A 670 43.68 11.47 12.64
C ARG A 670 43.25 10.81 11.32
N THR A 671 42.04 11.09 10.83
CA THR A 671 41.49 10.51 9.58
C THR A 671 41.65 11.43 8.36
N GLU A 672 42.84 11.98 8.14
CA GLU A 672 43.08 12.81 6.97
C GLU A 672 42.91 11.99 5.67
N ASN A 673 42.34 12.61 4.63
CA ASN A 673 42.02 12.02 3.32
C ASN A 673 40.99 10.86 3.30
N LYS A 674 40.41 10.47 4.43
CA LYS A 674 39.36 9.44 4.47
C LYS A 674 38.01 9.99 4.04
N VAL A 675 37.28 9.22 3.23
CA VAL A 675 35.93 9.58 2.76
C VAL A 675 34.83 9.07 3.71
N GLY A 676 33.57 9.42 3.44
CA GLY A 676 32.43 9.03 4.28
C GLY A 676 32.31 7.52 4.48
N SER A 677 32.49 6.72 3.41
CA SER A 677 32.47 5.26 3.51
C SER A 677 33.59 4.68 4.38
N ASP A 678 34.76 5.32 4.40
CA ASP A 678 35.88 4.88 5.23
C ASP A 678 35.60 5.16 6.71
N ILE A 679 35.02 6.33 7.01
CA ILE A 679 34.64 6.72 8.37
C ILE A 679 33.53 5.80 8.89
N GLU A 680 32.54 5.47 8.06
CA GLU A 680 31.51 4.48 8.36
C GLU A 680 32.16 3.12 8.68
N PHE A 681 33.11 2.68 7.85
CA PHE A 681 33.84 1.45 8.05
C PHE A 681 34.61 1.43 9.37
N ILE A 682 35.31 2.52 9.72
CA ILE A 682 36.02 2.67 11.00
C ILE A 682 35.04 2.54 12.18
N CYS A 683 33.90 3.25 12.12
CA CYS A 683 32.88 3.20 13.18
C CYS A 683 32.27 1.80 13.33
N ARG A 684 32.00 1.12 12.21
CA ARG A 684 31.48 -0.26 12.20
C ARG A 684 32.51 -1.24 12.77
N LYS A 685 33.78 -1.10 12.40
CA LYS A 685 34.88 -1.94 12.87
C LYS A 685 35.15 -1.77 14.36
N ALA A 686 35.17 -0.53 14.85
CA ALA A 686 35.27 -0.23 16.28
C ALA A 686 34.11 -0.90 17.07
N SER A 687 32.88 -0.84 16.53
CA SER A 687 31.73 -1.52 17.13
C SER A 687 31.91 -3.04 17.16
N MET A 688 32.39 -3.65 16.07
CA MET A 688 32.64 -5.10 16.00
C MET A 688 33.76 -5.57 16.94
N LEU A 689 34.81 -4.76 17.11
CA LEU A 689 35.89 -5.04 18.07
C LEU A 689 35.36 -4.99 19.50
N ALA A 690 34.56 -3.96 19.84
CA ALA A 690 33.89 -3.86 21.12
C ALA A 690 32.97 -5.07 21.38
N ILE A 691 32.18 -5.49 20.39
CA ILE A 691 31.33 -6.69 20.49
C ILE A 691 32.17 -7.94 20.72
N ARG A 692 33.26 -8.12 19.96
CA ARG A 692 34.14 -9.29 20.08
C ARG A 692 34.77 -9.38 21.47
N GLU A 693 35.25 -8.26 22.02
CA GLU A 693 35.82 -8.22 23.36
C GLU A 693 34.74 -8.47 24.43
N PHE A 694 33.53 -7.94 24.23
CA PHE A 694 32.43 -8.14 25.14
C PHE A 694 31.95 -9.60 25.18
N LEU A 695 31.89 -10.27 24.02
CA LEU A 695 31.55 -11.69 23.90
C LEU A 695 32.66 -12.62 24.40
N SER A 696 33.94 -12.22 24.31
CA SER A 696 35.03 -13.05 24.84
C SER A 696 35.13 -13.01 26.36
N HIS A 697 34.64 -11.94 27.00
CA HIS A 697 34.68 -11.75 28.45
C HIS A 697 33.38 -12.14 29.19
N ASN A 698 32.26 -12.36 28.49
CA ASN A 698 30.97 -12.70 29.10
C ASN A 698 30.37 -14.00 28.54
N SER A 699 29.94 -14.91 29.42
CA SER A 699 29.03 -16.00 29.05
C SER A 699 27.61 -15.48 28.79
N GLU A 700 26.83 -16.19 27.97
CA GLU A 700 25.50 -15.77 27.44
C GLU A 700 24.56 -15.15 28.49
N PHE A 701 24.63 -15.58 29.75
CA PHE A 701 23.82 -15.10 30.87
C PHE A 701 24.10 -13.66 31.37
N LYS A 702 25.27 -13.06 31.08
CA LYS A 702 25.62 -11.70 31.56
C LYS A 702 25.38 -10.57 30.55
N ILE A 703 24.96 -10.92 29.33
CA ILE A 703 24.79 -9.98 28.22
C ILE A 703 23.62 -9.00 28.46
N GLN A 704 22.57 -9.44 29.17
CA GLN A 704 21.34 -8.65 29.36
C GLN A 704 21.47 -7.46 30.34
N ASN A 705 22.48 -7.45 31.22
CA ASN A 705 22.61 -6.47 32.31
C ASN A 705 23.92 -5.65 32.30
N SER A 706 24.80 -5.84 31.33
CA SER A 706 26.09 -5.16 31.27
C SER A 706 26.04 -3.96 30.32
N LYS A 707 26.57 -2.81 30.79
CA LYS A 707 26.64 -1.58 30.00
C LYS A 707 27.68 -1.74 28.89
N PHE A 708 27.22 -2.18 27.71
CA PHE A 708 28.05 -2.22 26.50
C PHE A 708 28.40 -0.79 26.07
N LYS A 709 29.70 -0.51 25.92
CA LYS A 709 30.21 0.78 25.44
C LYS A 709 31.41 0.58 24.54
N ILE A 710 31.55 1.48 23.57
CA ILE A 710 32.70 1.54 22.67
C ILE A 710 33.69 2.56 23.25
N THR A 711 34.94 2.12 23.40
CA THR A 711 36.04 2.92 23.97
C THR A 711 36.95 3.47 22.88
N MET A 712 37.77 4.47 23.22
CA MET A 712 38.72 5.07 22.28
C MET A 712 39.73 4.04 21.74
N ARG A 713 40.11 3.07 22.57
CA ARG A 713 41.00 1.96 22.17
C ARG A 713 40.46 1.17 20.97
N HIS A 714 39.14 0.93 20.92
CA HIS A 714 38.51 0.22 19.79
C HIS A 714 38.60 1.02 18.49
N PHE A 715 38.51 2.34 18.58
CA PHE A 715 38.70 3.23 17.43
C PHE A 715 40.17 3.27 16.99
N GLU A 716 41.13 3.26 17.91
CA GLU A 716 42.56 3.21 17.57
C GLU A 716 42.95 1.90 16.88
N GLU A 717 42.43 0.75 17.35
CA GLU A 717 42.63 -0.54 16.68
C GLU A 717 41.94 -0.58 15.32
N ALA A 718 40.76 0.04 15.18
CA ALA A 718 40.07 0.16 13.90
C ALA A 718 40.84 1.03 12.89
N LEU A 719 41.44 2.14 13.33
CA LEU A 719 42.28 3.03 12.51
C LEU A 719 43.51 2.31 11.96
N LYS A 720 44.29 1.65 12.83
CA LYS A 720 45.46 0.84 12.41
C LYS A 720 45.10 -0.23 11.39
N ALA A 721 43.90 -0.77 11.51
CA ALA A 721 43.42 -1.81 10.63
C ALA A 721 42.73 -1.27 9.36
N SER A 722 42.49 0.04 9.26
CA SER A 722 42.07 0.72 8.03
C SER A 722 43.28 1.18 7.20
N GLU A 723 44.38 1.54 7.85
CA GLU A 723 45.66 1.91 7.19
C GLU A 723 46.35 0.72 6.49
N ARG A 724 46.01 -0.52 6.84
CA ARG A 724 46.51 -1.73 6.17
C ARG A 724 45.72 -2.13 4.91
N SER A 725 44.62 -1.44 4.64
CA SER A 725 43.68 -1.76 3.55
C SER A 725 43.77 -0.78 2.37
N ASP A 726 44.43 0.37 2.58
CA ASP A 726 44.96 1.24 1.53
C ASP A 726 46.33 0.73 1.08
#